data_AF-A0AA42UEL8-F1
#
_entry.id   AF-A0AA42UEL8-F1
#
_cell.length_a   1.000
_cell.length_b   1.000
_cell.length_c   1.000
_cell.angle_alpha   90.00
_cell.angle_beta   90.00
_cell.angle_gamma   90.00
#
_symmetry.space_group_name_H-M   'P 1'
#
loop_
_entity.id
_entity.type
_entity.pdbx_description
1 polymer ?
#
loop_
_entity_poly.entity_id
_entity_poly.type
_entity_poly.pdbx_seq_one_letter_code
_entity_poly.pdbx_strand_id
1 'polypeptide(L)'
;MKTMKIAVSRELVSTVSTHREKVTLDNTDFTDVAAVVITLAESRSGILALLKRTGFHLPVYLFSQEPTDVPDGATAVISGKAQEFLELESAASRYEENLLPPFFDTLSQYVAMGNSTFACPGHQHGAFFKKHPAGRQFYDFFGENVFRADMCNADVKLGDLLIHEGSAKHAQKFAAKVFNADKTYFVLNGTSAANKVVTNALLTLGDLVLFDRNNHKSNHHGALIQAGATPVYLEAARNPFGFIGGIDEHCFDDAYLRNLIRDVAPEKADETRPFRLAVIQLGTYDGTIYNARQVIDKIGHLCDYILFDSAWVGYEQFIPMMAETSPLLLELNENDPGIFVTQSVHKQQAGFSQTSQIHKKDNHIRGQARFCPHKRLNNAFMLHASTSPFYPLFAALDVNAKIHEGESGRRLWAECVELGIEARKAIIANCHMIKPFIPPVVAGRPWQDHPTQAIASERRFFSFEPGAKWHGFEGYARDQYFVDPCKLLLTTPGIDAETGEYTDFGIPATILAHYLRENGIVPEKCDLNSILFLLTPAESSEKLAQLVAMLGQFEQHIEDDTPLADVLPTIYQKYPVRYRDYTLRQLCQEMHDLYVSFDVKDLQKAMFRKESLPAVVMNPQDANQAYIRGNVELVRIRDAQGRIAAEGALPYPPGVLCVVPGEVWGGAVQRYFLALEEGINLLPGFSPELQGVYSEKDADGIKRLYGYVLR
;
A
#
# COMPACT_ATOMS: atom_id res chain seq x y z
N MET A 1 18.31 6.85 24.96
CA MET A 1 17.13 5.95 25.01
C MET A 1 16.93 5.48 26.45
N LYS A 2 15.71 5.10 26.85
CA LYS A 2 15.53 4.41 28.12
C LYS A 2 16.15 3.02 28.01
N THR A 3 16.83 2.58 29.06
CA THR A 3 17.38 1.22 29.20
C THR A 3 16.25 0.19 29.17
N MET A 4 16.37 -0.86 28.36
CA MET A 4 15.39 -1.95 28.30
C MET A 4 15.40 -2.77 29.60
N LYS A 5 14.28 -3.43 29.87
CA LYS A 5 14.02 -4.19 31.10
C LYS A 5 14.62 -5.59 31.05
N ILE A 6 14.68 -6.24 32.20
CA ILE A 6 14.87 -7.71 32.29
C ILE A 6 13.54 -8.34 32.69
N ALA A 7 13.06 -9.28 31.88
CA ALA A 7 11.88 -10.07 32.23
C ALA A 7 12.30 -11.21 33.16
N VAL A 8 11.62 -11.36 34.30
CA VAL A 8 11.97 -12.34 35.33
C VAL A 8 10.76 -13.11 35.79
N SER A 9 10.93 -14.38 36.15
CA SER A 9 9.90 -15.12 36.88
C SER A 9 9.50 -14.37 38.15
N ARG A 10 8.22 -14.46 38.51
CA ARG A 10 7.69 -13.77 39.70
C ARG A 10 8.48 -14.10 40.97
N GLU A 11 8.90 -15.36 41.11
CA GLU A 11 9.66 -15.86 42.27
C GLU A 11 11.10 -15.35 42.30
N LEU A 12 11.66 -14.96 41.16
CA LEU A 12 13.05 -14.55 41.01
C LEU A 12 13.26 -13.03 41.09
N VAL A 13 12.18 -12.25 41.22
CA VAL A 13 12.24 -10.78 41.22
C VAL A 13 13.19 -10.24 42.29
N SER A 14 13.21 -10.82 43.49
CA SER A 14 14.12 -10.42 44.58
C SER A 14 15.51 -11.02 44.46
N THR A 15 15.65 -12.14 43.73
CA THR A 15 16.90 -12.88 43.58
C THR A 15 17.79 -12.33 42.47
N VAL A 16 17.21 -11.92 41.34
CA VAL A 16 17.96 -11.40 40.20
C VAL A 16 18.52 -10.01 40.52
N SER A 17 19.85 -9.91 40.54
CA SER A 17 20.58 -8.67 40.74
C SER A 17 20.92 -8.03 39.40
N THR A 18 20.32 -6.87 39.10
CA THR A 18 20.61 -6.03 37.93
C THR A 18 20.28 -4.58 38.29
N HIS A 19 20.87 -3.63 37.56
CA HIS A 19 20.54 -2.22 37.64
C HIS A 19 19.37 -1.82 36.71
N ARG A 20 18.92 -2.74 35.85
CA ARG A 20 17.77 -2.55 34.96
C ARG A 20 16.46 -2.70 35.71
N GLU A 21 15.41 -2.05 35.21
CA GLU A 21 14.06 -2.30 35.67
C GLU A 21 13.67 -3.76 35.37
N LYS A 22 12.98 -4.40 36.33
CA LYS A 22 12.52 -5.79 36.22
C LYS A 22 11.03 -5.81 35.94
N VAL A 23 10.61 -6.63 34.99
CA VAL A 23 9.20 -6.90 34.68
C VAL A 23 8.92 -8.39 34.83
N THR A 24 7.71 -8.76 35.24
CA THR A 24 7.35 -10.18 35.34
C THR A 24 6.87 -10.74 34.00
N LEU A 25 7.04 -12.05 33.78
CA LEU A 25 6.68 -12.71 32.52
C LEU A 25 5.20 -12.54 32.12
N ASP A 26 4.30 -12.36 33.09
CA ASP A 26 2.85 -12.14 32.91
C ASP A 26 2.47 -10.69 32.55
N ASN A 27 3.41 -9.74 32.66
CA ASN A 27 3.16 -8.31 32.45
C ASN A 27 4.05 -7.73 31.33
N THR A 28 4.44 -8.55 30.35
CA THR A 28 5.28 -8.12 29.23
C THR A 28 4.88 -8.81 27.93
N ASP A 29 4.99 -8.09 26.82
CA ASP A 29 4.96 -8.62 25.46
C ASP A 29 6.38 -8.86 24.88
N PHE A 30 7.39 -8.71 25.74
CA PHE A 30 8.82 -8.83 25.46
C PHE A 30 9.42 -7.77 24.51
N THR A 31 8.66 -6.74 24.11
CA THR A 31 9.15 -5.72 23.16
C THR A 31 10.08 -4.69 23.81
N ASP A 32 9.99 -4.50 25.13
CA ASP A 32 10.83 -3.61 25.93
C ASP A 32 11.83 -4.35 26.84
N VAL A 33 12.06 -5.63 26.54
CA VAL A 33 12.93 -6.55 27.30
C VAL A 33 14.23 -6.84 26.55
N ALA A 34 15.36 -6.80 27.26
CA ALA A 34 16.69 -7.13 26.71
C ALA A 34 17.21 -8.52 27.11
N ALA A 35 16.67 -9.12 28.17
CA ALA A 35 16.99 -10.48 28.59
C ALA A 35 15.86 -11.08 29.43
N VAL A 36 15.78 -12.40 29.48
CA VAL A 36 14.77 -13.13 30.24
C VAL A 36 15.44 -14.07 31.25
N VAL A 37 14.95 -14.10 32.48
CA VAL A 37 15.37 -15.06 33.52
C VAL A 37 14.17 -15.89 33.95
N ILE A 38 14.24 -17.22 33.77
CA ILE A 38 13.15 -18.16 34.07
C ILE A 38 13.55 -19.18 35.14
N THR A 39 12.57 -19.81 35.78
CA THR A 39 12.79 -20.96 36.67
C THR A 39 12.84 -22.28 35.91
N LEU A 40 13.31 -23.35 36.58
CA LEU A 40 13.26 -24.71 36.02
C LEU A 40 11.83 -25.18 35.73
N ALA A 41 10.88 -24.81 36.58
CA ALA A 41 9.47 -25.14 36.37
C ALA A 41 8.92 -24.48 35.09
N GLU A 42 9.22 -23.20 34.88
CA GLU A 42 8.79 -22.47 33.68
C GLU A 42 9.50 -22.96 32.41
N SER A 43 10.75 -23.40 32.49
CA SER A 43 11.42 -24.01 31.32
C SER A 43 10.65 -25.21 30.75
N ARG A 44 9.83 -25.87 31.59
CA ARG A 44 8.97 -27.00 31.22
C ARG A 44 7.51 -26.60 30.93
N SER A 45 7.15 -25.33 31.09
CA SER A 45 5.77 -24.83 30.89
C SER A 45 5.48 -24.34 29.46
N GLY A 46 6.49 -24.31 28.59
CA GLY A 46 6.39 -23.85 27.21
C GLY A 46 6.88 -22.41 26.97
N ILE A 47 7.36 -21.69 27.98
CA ILE A 47 7.87 -20.32 27.84
C ILE A 47 9.02 -20.23 26.81
N LEU A 48 9.90 -21.23 26.75
CA LEU A 48 11.00 -21.26 25.79
C LEU A 48 10.49 -21.34 24.35
N ALA A 49 9.41 -22.10 24.12
CA ALA A 49 8.75 -22.15 22.82
C ALA A 49 8.06 -20.82 22.49
N LEU A 50 7.45 -20.14 23.48
CA LEU A 50 6.87 -18.80 23.30
C LEU A 50 7.94 -17.77 22.92
N LEU A 51 9.06 -17.72 23.66
CA LEU A 51 10.17 -16.79 23.40
C LEU A 51 10.85 -17.08 22.05
N LYS A 52 11.00 -18.36 21.69
CA LYS A 52 11.48 -18.73 20.35
C LYS A 52 10.50 -18.27 19.27
N ARG A 53 9.19 -18.45 19.51
CA ARG A 53 8.14 -18.02 18.57
C ARG A 53 8.16 -16.51 18.36
N THR A 54 8.48 -15.66 19.35
CA THR A 54 8.49 -14.19 19.12
C THR A 54 9.43 -13.78 17.98
N GLY A 55 10.50 -14.55 17.74
CA GLY A 55 11.51 -14.24 16.73
C GLY A 55 12.43 -13.08 17.13
N PHE A 56 12.36 -12.61 18.38
CA PHE A 56 13.21 -11.52 18.87
C PHE A 56 14.62 -11.98 19.23
N HIS A 57 14.85 -13.29 19.38
CA HIS A 57 16.15 -13.88 19.74
C HIS A 57 16.72 -13.32 21.06
N LEU A 58 15.85 -13.15 22.06
CA LEU A 58 16.24 -12.68 23.39
C LEU A 58 17.21 -13.67 24.07
N PRO A 59 18.22 -13.20 24.80
CA PRO A 59 19.01 -14.05 25.67
C PRO A 59 18.16 -14.54 26.85
N VAL A 60 18.11 -15.86 27.05
CA VAL A 60 17.27 -16.50 28.08
C VAL A 60 18.15 -17.25 29.08
N TYR A 61 18.03 -16.92 30.35
CA TYR A 61 18.80 -17.52 31.42
C TYR A 61 17.91 -18.36 32.32
N LEU A 62 18.32 -19.58 32.61
CA LEU A 62 17.64 -20.46 33.56
C LEU A 62 18.25 -20.28 34.95
N PHE A 63 17.44 -19.97 35.96
CA PHE A 63 17.90 -19.96 37.34
C PHE A 63 17.77 -21.35 37.98
N SER A 64 18.88 -21.91 38.47
CA SER A 64 18.92 -23.16 39.24
C SER A 64 20.09 -23.17 40.21
N GLN A 65 19.82 -23.53 41.47
CA GLN A 65 20.87 -23.76 42.47
C GLN A 65 21.45 -25.18 42.38
N GLU A 66 20.77 -26.08 41.67
CA GLU A 66 21.24 -27.44 41.44
C GLU A 66 21.95 -27.54 40.07
N PRO A 67 22.95 -28.42 39.93
CA PRO A 67 23.56 -28.70 38.63
C PRO A 67 22.49 -29.09 37.61
N THR A 68 22.29 -28.24 36.60
CA THR A 68 21.24 -28.40 35.60
C THR A 68 21.84 -28.13 34.23
N ASP A 69 21.52 -28.96 33.24
CA ASP A 69 21.92 -28.73 31.85
C ASP A 69 21.16 -27.52 31.27
N VAL A 70 21.79 -26.82 30.33
CA VAL A 70 21.13 -25.71 29.60
C VAL A 70 20.05 -26.30 28.70
N PRO A 71 18.75 -25.98 28.90
CA PRO A 71 17.70 -26.49 28.04
C PRO A 71 17.77 -25.86 26.64
N ASP A 72 17.25 -26.56 25.62
CA ASP A 72 17.15 -26.00 24.26
C ASP A 72 16.33 -24.69 24.27
N GLY A 73 16.87 -23.65 23.62
CA GLY A 73 16.30 -22.30 23.65
C GLY A 73 16.75 -21.42 24.83
N ALA A 74 17.51 -21.94 25.80
CA ALA A 74 18.18 -21.12 26.81
C ALA A 74 19.64 -20.83 26.43
N THR A 75 20.12 -19.66 26.85
CA THR A 75 21.49 -19.18 26.67
C THR A 75 22.45 -19.76 27.71
N ALA A 76 22.06 -19.79 28.99
CA ALA A 76 22.89 -20.31 30.08
C ALA A 76 22.06 -20.64 31.34
N VAL A 77 22.67 -21.35 32.29
CA VAL A 77 22.14 -21.56 33.65
C VAL A 77 22.89 -20.67 34.65
N ILE A 78 22.16 -20.03 35.57
CA ILE A 78 22.69 -19.18 36.64
C ILE A 78 22.23 -19.69 38.01
N SER A 79 23.09 -19.56 39.00
CA SER A 79 22.91 -20.08 40.37
C SER A 79 22.82 -18.98 41.43
N GLY A 80 22.97 -17.72 41.02
CA GLY A 80 22.88 -16.54 41.90
C GLY A 80 24.23 -15.92 42.26
N LYS A 81 25.30 -16.29 41.56
CA LYS A 81 26.63 -15.68 41.79
C LYS A 81 26.70 -14.31 41.13
N ALA A 82 27.43 -13.38 41.76
CA ALA A 82 27.59 -12.03 41.22
C ALA A 82 28.14 -12.01 39.78
N GLN A 83 29.09 -12.89 39.46
CA GLN A 83 29.67 -12.99 38.13
C GLN A 83 28.64 -13.39 37.06
N GLU A 84 27.72 -14.29 37.39
CA GLU A 84 26.67 -14.77 36.47
C GLU A 84 25.66 -13.65 36.16
N PHE A 85 25.34 -12.80 37.15
CA PHE A 85 24.50 -11.62 36.92
C PHE A 85 25.19 -10.54 36.07
N LEU A 86 26.53 -10.40 36.17
CA LEU A 86 27.30 -9.54 35.26
C LEU A 86 27.29 -10.07 33.82
N GLU A 87 27.28 -11.39 33.64
CA GLU A 87 27.18 -12.02 32.33
C GLU A 87 25.78 -11.82 31.71
N LEU A 88 24.71 -11.97 32.51
CA LEU A 88 23.34 -11.63 32.12
C LEU A 88 23.25 -10.17 31.64
N GLU A 89 23.82 -9.24 32.41
CA GLU A 89 23.83 -7.82 32.07
C GLU A 89 24.60 -7.56 30.76
N SER A 90 25.76 -8.21 30.60
CA SER A 90 26.55 -8.11 29.37
C SER A 90 25.80 -8.65 28.15
N ALA A 91 24.99 -9.71 28.31
CA ALA A 91 24.13 -10.23 27.26
C ALA A 91 22.98 -9.26 26.92
N ALA A 92 22.34 -8.66 27.93
CA ALA A 92 21.30 -7.66 27.74
C ALA A 92 21.82 -6.41 27.00
N SER A 93 22.97 -5.87 27.39
CA SER A 93 23.61 -4.75 26.69
C SER A 93 23.96 -5.10 25.25
N ARG A 94 24.50 -6.30 25.01
CA ARG A 94 24.81 -6.76 23.64
C ARG A 94 23.56 -6.90 22.78
N TYR A 95 22.44 -7.32 23.36
CA TYR A 95 21.16 -7.38 22.65
C TYR A 95 20.71 -5.98 22.22
N GLU A 96 20.75 -4.98 23.12
CA GLU A 96 20.42 -3.59 22.81
C GLU A 96 21.31 -3.00 21.71
N GLU A 97 22.63 -3.26 21.76
CA GLU A 97 23.60 -2.79 20.76
C GLU A 97 23.30 -3.32 19.35
N ASN A 98 22.70 -4.51 19.23
CA ASN A 98 22.37 -5.14 17.95
C ASN A 98 20.90 -4.92 17.52
N LEU A 99 20.10 -4.26 18.35
CA LEU A 99 18.67 -4.05 18.11
C LEU A 99 18.43 -3.03 17.00
N LEU A 100 19.19 -1.95 17.00
CA LEU A 100 18.94 -0.79 16.14
C LEU A 100 19.56 -0.97 14.76
N PRO A 101 18.84 -0.61 13.69
CA PRO A 101 19.41 -0.64 12.35
C PRO A 101 20.38 0.54 12.11
N PRO A 102 21.22 0.47 11.06
CA PRO A 102 22.45 1.27 10.97
C PRO A 102 22.28 2.79 11.07
N PHE A 103 21.27 3.36 10.40
CA PHE A 103 21.04 4.80 10.38
C PHE A 103 20.35 5.26 11.67
N PHE A 104 19.33 4.53 12.13
CA PHE A 104 18.63 4.90 13.36
C PHE A 104 19.53 4.81 14.61
N ASP A 105 20.41 3.81 14.67
CA ASP A 105 21.44 3.72 15.71
C ASP A 105 22.30 4.98 15.73
N THR A 106 22.90 5.32 14.58
CA THR A 106 23.77 6.50 14.46
C THR A 106 23.04 7.79 14.81
N LEU A 107 21.78 7.95 14.37
CA LEU A 107 20.94 9.12 14.67
C LEU A 107 20.65 9.22 16.17
N SER A 108 20.29 8.11 16.82
CA SER A 108 19.99 8.09 18.25
C SER A 108 21.21 8.47 19.10
N GLN A 109 22.39 7.96 18.73
CA GLN A 109 23.65 8.30 19.37
C GLN A 109 24.01 9.78 19.15
N TYR A 110 23.80 10.32 17.94
CA TYR A 110 24.08 11.72 17.66
C TYR A 110 23.19 12.66 18.46
N VAL A 111 21.89 12.38 18.54
CA VAL A 111 20.95 13.16 19.36
C VAL A 111 21.37 13.18 20.84
N ALA A 112 21.88 12.05 21.34
CA ALA A 112 22.34 11.91 22.72
C ALA A 112 23.63 12.71 23.04
N MET A 113 24.43 13.06 22.03
CA MET A 113 25.64 13.88 22.22
C MET A 113 25.33 15.31 22.68
N GLY A 114 24.11 15.80 22.44
CA GLY A 114 23.71 17.14 22.90
C GLY A 114 24.46 18.28 22.22
N ASN A 115 24.91 18.08 20.99
CA ASN A 115 25.65 19.09 20.23
C ASN A 115 24.84 20.38 20.07
N SER A 116 25.51 21.52 20.21
CA SER A 116 24.94 22.82 19.84
C SER A 116 25.02 22.99 18.32
N THR A 117 23.87 23.08 17.65
CA THR A 117 23.82 23.29 16.20
C THR A 117 23.69 24.77 15.84
N PHE A 118 24.51 25.21 14.89
CA PHE A 118 24.36 26.48 14.18
C PHE A 118 24.01 26.26 12.69
N ALA A 119 23.80 25.00 12.30
CA ALA A 119 23.44 24.62 10.94
C ALA A 119 21.91 24.70 10.73
N CYS A 120 21.47 24.30 9.53
CA CYS A 120 20.07 24.00 9.28
C CYS A 120 19.65 22.71 10.01
N PRO A 121 18.35 22.53 10.30
CA PRO A 121 17.24 23.47 10.07
C PRO A 121 17.26 24.68 11.01
N GLY A 122 16.72 25.82 10.55
CA GLY A 122 16.79 27.10 11.27
C GLY A 122 16.08 27.13 12.64
N HIS A 123 15.23 26.13 12.94
CA HIS A 123 14.65 26.01 14.28
C HIS A 123 15.65 25.50 15.34
N GLN A 124 16.79 24.95 14.91
CA GLN A 124 17.93 24.50 15.73
C GLN A 124 17.46 23.68 16.93
N HIS A 125 17.05 22.44 16.66
CA HIS A 125 16.49 21.53 17.65
C HIS A 125 15.19 22.02 18.34
N GLY A 126 14.49 22.96 17.71
CA GLY A 126 13.18 23.46 18.13
C GLY A 126 13.27 24.65 19.09
N ALA A 127 14.49 25.15 19.33
CA ALA A 127 14.71 26.34 20.13
C ALA A 127 13.93 27.56 19.61
N PHE A 128 13.79 27.70 18.28
CA PHE A 128 13.01 28.81 17.71
C PHE A 128 11.50 28.66 17.97
N PHE A 129 10.93 27.46 17.82
CA PHE A 129 9.52 27.21 18.11
C PHE A 129 9.14 27.62 19.54
N LYS A 130 10.01 27.33 20.51
CA LYS A 130 9.81 27.71 21.92
C LYS A 130 9.77 29.22 22.18
N LYS A 131 10.11 30.06 21.21
CA LYS A 131 10.07 31.54 21.33
C LYS A 131 8.71 32.15 20.99
N HIS A 132 7.75 31.39 20.47
CA HIS A 132 6.41 31.88 20.13
C HIS A 132 5.34 30.99 20.78
N PRO A 133 4.24 31.52 21.36
CA PRO A 133 3.21 30.69 22.00
C PRO A 133 2.65 29.59 21.10
N ALA A 134 2.35 29.91 19.83
CA ALA A 134 1.91 28.90 18.87
C ALA A 134 3.01 27.85 18.57
N GLY A 135 4.28 28.29 18.49
CA GLY A 135 5.39 27.37 18.28
C GLY A 135 5.65 26.49 19.50
N ARG A 136 5.41 26.99 20.71
CA ARG A 136 5.50 26.19 21.94
C ARG A 136 4.46 25.09 21.97
N GLN A 137 3.21 25.39 21.61
CA GLN A 137 2.16 24.38 21.46
C GLN A 137 2.55 23.31 20.43
N PHE A 138 3.11 23.73 19.29
CA PHE A 138 3.61 22.81 18.26
C PHE A 138 4.75 21.91 18.77
N TYR A 139 5.72 22.50 19.48
CA TYR A 139 6.86 21.77 20.04
C TYR A 139 6.43 20.76 21.11
N ASP A 140 5.55 21.18 22.04
CA ASP A 140 5.07 20.32 23.12
C ASP A 140 4.16 19.20 22.58
N PHE A 141 3.39 19.45 21.52
CA PHE A 141 2.53 18.45 20.87
C PHE A 141 3.34 17.29 20.25
N PHE A 142 4.38 17.59 19.46
CA PHE A 142 5.20 16.55 18.83
C PHE A 142 6.30 16.00 19.75
N GLY A 143 6.72 16.77 20.75
CA GLY A 143 7.80 16.42 21.66
C GLY A 143 9.20 16.73 21.11
N GLU A 144 10.17 16.83 22.02
CA GLU A 144 11.51 17.33 21.73
C GLU A 144 12.28 16.51 20.67
N ASN A 145 12.14 15.18 20.68
CA ASN A 145 13.01 14.30 19.89
C ASN A 145 12.83 14.46 18.39
N VAL A 146 11.63 14.79 17.89
CA VAL A 146 11.43 14.98 16.44
C VAL A 146 12.26 16.17 15.94
N PHE A 147 12.34 17.25 16.73
CA PHE A 147 13.09 18.46 16.37
C PHE A 147 14.59 18.26 16.54
N ARG A 148 15.02 17.48 17.54
CA ARG A 148 16.44 17.15 17.72
C ARG A 148 16.95 16.21 16.63
N ALA A 149 16.09 15.34 16.12
CA ALA A 149 16.40 14.42 15.03
C ALA A 149 16.29 15.07 13.63
N ASP A 150 15.75 16.29 13.54
CA ASP A 150 15.70 17.06 12.30
C ASP A 150 17.05 17.76 12.04
N MET A 151 17.85 17.13 11.17
CA MET A 151 19.26 17.46 10.92
C MET A 151 19.52 17.67 9.42
N CYS A 152 20.75 18.06 9.07
CA CYS A 152 21.13 18.29 7.68
C CYS A 152 22.50 17.69 7.33
N ASN A 153 22.91 17.88 6.09
CA ASN A 153 24.20 17.42 5.56
C ASN A 153 25.44 17.94 6.33
N ALA A 154 25.31 19.01 7.13
CA ALA A 154 26.40 19.47 8.00
C ALA A 154 26.71 18.49 9.14
N ASP A 155 25.77 17.60 9.49
CA ASP A 155 25.90 16.58 10.53
C ASP A 155 26.59 15.31 9.96
N VAL A 156 27.84 15.47 9.51
CA VAL A 156 28.60 14.49 8.70
C VAL A 156 28.72 13.08 9.29
N LYS A 157 28.50 12.92 10.60
CA LYS A 157 28.52 11.60 11.27
C LYS A 157 27.44 10.66 10.70
N LEU A 158 26.34 11.20 10.19
CA LEU A 158 25.24 10.40 9.61
C LEU A 158 25.51 9.97 8.16
N GLY A 159 26.55 10.53 7.53
CA GLY A 159 26.90 10.29 6.14
C GLY A 159 26.11 11.18 5.18
N ASP A 160 25.92 10.69 3.95
CA ASP A 160 25.26 11.44 2.88
C ASP A 160 24.13 10.59 2.27
N LEU A 161 22.91 11.13 2.30
CA LEU A 161 21.69 10.46 1.86
C LEU A 161 21.50 10.52 0.33
N LEU A 162 22.19 11.41 -0.38
CA LEU A 162 22.03 11.64 -1.83
C LEU A 162 23.06 10.88 -2.66
N ILE A 163 24.31 10.83 -2.19
CA ILE A 163 25.39 10.05 -2.82
C ILE A 163 25.67 8.73 -2.09
N HIS A 164 24.90 8.42 -1.05
CA HIS A 164 24.85 7.14 -0.34
C HIS A 164 26.19 6.79 0.31
N GLU A 165 26.56 7.57 1.32
CA GLU A 165 27.77 7.38 2.13
C GLU A 165 27.44 7.23 3.62
N GLY A 166 28.39 6.70 4.40
CA GLY A 166 28.24 6.52 5.85
C GLY A 166 27.05 5.65 6.24
N SER A 167 26.36 6.04 7.32
CA SER A 167 25.25 5.26 7.89
C SER A 167 24.05 5.14 6.94
N ALA A 168 23.80 6.17 6.11
CA ALA A 168 22.74 6.15 5.11
C ALA A 168 22.93 5.02 4.08
N LYS A 169 24.17 4.82 3.61
CA LYS A 169 24.52 3.70 2.72
C LYS A 169 24.31 2.34 3.39
N HIS A 170 24.67 2.24 4.67
CA HIS A 170 24.56 0.99 5.41
C HIS A 170 23.10 0.58 5.60
N ALA A 171 22.22 1.52 5.94
CA ALA A 171 20.78 1.32 6.03
C ALA A 171 20.17 0.82 4.71
N GLN A 172 20.51 1.45 3.60
CA GLN A 172 20.04 1.02 2.27
C GLN A 172 20.56 -0.36 1.87
N LYS A 173 21.83 -0.69 2.19
CA LYS A 173 22.37 -2.04 1.97
C LYS A 173 21.70 -3.09 2.86
N PHE A 174 21.40 -2.73 4.10
CA PHE A 174 20.66 -3.58 5.02
C PHE A 174 19.26 -3.88 4.48
N ALA A 175 18.52 -2.85 4.05
CA ALA A 175 17.23 -3.02 3.39
C ALA A 175 17.35 -3.86 2.10
N ALA A 176 18.39 -3.67 1.27
CA ALA A 176 18.60 -4.50 0.08
C ALA A 176 18.75 -5.99 0.41
N LYS A 177 19.44 -6.32 1.51
CA LYS A 177 19.54 -7.70 2.01
C LYS A 177 18.19 -8.25 2.46
N VAL A 178 17.44 -7.48 3.26
CA VAL A 178 16.11 -7.91 3.77
C VAL A 178 15.13 -8.17 2.63
N PHE A 179 15.08 -7.27 1.64
CA PHE A 179 14.17 -7.33 0.51
C PHE A 179 14.74 -8.12 -0.70
N ASN A 180 15.86 -8.84 -0.55
CA ASN A 180 16.46 -9.64 -1.63
C ASN A 180 16.72 -8.88 -2.95
N ALA A 181 17.18 -7.64 -2.84
CA ALA A 181 17.50 -6.75 -3.97
C ALA A 181 19.00 -6.52 -4.09
N ASP A 182 19.48 -6.18 -5.29
CA ASP A 182 20.88 -5.81 -5.49
C ASP A 182 21.21 -4.45 -4.86
N LYS A 183 20.25 -3.52 -4.94
CA LYS A 183 20.29 -2.19 -4.31
C LYS A 183 18.90 -1.74 -3.89
N THR A 184 18.85 -0.99 -2.80
CA THR A 184 17.64 -0.27 -2.36
C THR A 184 17.95 1.22 -2.28
N TYR A 185 17.03 2.05 -2.75
CA TYR A 185 17.07 3.50 -2.58
C TYR A 185 15.92 3.92 -1.67
N PHE A 186 16.21 4.79 -0.71
CA PHE A 186 15.19 5.37 0.16
C PHE A 186 14.67 6.67 -0.46
N VAL A 187 13.35 6.76 -0.66
CA VAL A 187 12.69 7.89 -1.29
C VAL A 187 11.70 8.50 -0.30
N LEU A 188 11.87 9.79 0.01
CA LEU A 188 11.13 10.49 1.07
C LEU A 188 9.98 11.37 0.56
N ASN A 189 9.61 11.24 -0.71
CA ASN A 189 8.50 11.98 -1.33
C ASN A 189 7.46 11.04 -1.98
N GLY A 190 7.29 9.87 -1.37
CA GLY A 190 6.38 8.81 -1.74
C GLY A 190 6.77 8.06 -3.01
N THR A 191 6.07 6.96 -3.26
CA THR A 191 6.23 6.15 -4.48
C THR A 191 5.92 6.96 -5.74
N SER A 192 5.15 8.04 -5.61
CA SER A 192 4.97 9.05 -6.66
C SER A 192 6.27 9.62 -7.19
N ALA A 193 7.27 9.86 -6.34
CA ALA A 193 8.62 10.27 -6.76
C ALA A 193 9.45 9.05 -7.17
N ALA A 194 9.34 7.92 -6.47
CA ALA A 194 10.08 6.69 -6.77
C ALA A 194 9.83 6.20 -8.21
N ASN A 195 8.58 6.21 -8.66
CA ASN A 195 8.20 5.86 -10.02
C ASN A 195 8.83 6.80 -11.06
N LYS A 196 8.85 8.12 -10.78
CA LYS A 196 9.49 9.11 -11.67
C LYS A 196 11.00 8.95 -11.72
N VAL A 197 11.64 8.55 -10.62
CA VAL A 197 13.07 8.20 -10.61
C VAL A 197 13.34 7.02 -11.54
N VAL A 198 12.56 5.94 -11.45
CA VAL A 198 12.75 4.75 -12.31
C VAL A 198 12.48 5.09 -13.78
N THR A 199 11.34 5.72 -14.07
CA THR A 199 10.95 6.05 -15.45
C THR A 199 11.93 7.05 -16.09
N ASN A 200 12.31 8.14 -15.42
CA ASN A 200 13.28 9.10 -15.96
C ASN A 200 14.73 8.56 -16.00
N ALA A 201 15.03 7.45 -15.34
CA ALA A 201 16.32 6.77 -15.47
C ALA A 201 16.41 5.87 -16.71
N LEU A 202 15.26 5.41 -17.21
CA LEU A 202 15.17 4.37 -18.24
C LEU A 202 14.63 4.86 -19.57
N LEU A 203 13.67 5.79 -19.55
CA LEU A 203 12.88 6.21 -20.70
C LEU A 203 13.31 7.56 -21.24
N THR A 204 13.18 7.72 -22.55
CA THR A 204 13.28 8.99 -23.28
C THR A 204 12.24 9.04 -24.42
N LEU A 205 12.09 10.21 -25.04
CA LEU A 205 11.25 10.40 -26.22
C LEU A 205 11.56 9.33 -27.29
N GLY A 206 10.50 8.68 -27.78
CA GLY A 206 10.58 7.63 -28.79
C GLY A 206 10.70 6.21 -28.22
N ASP A 207 11.02 6.01 -26.94
CA ASP A 207 10.97 4.69 -26.33
C ASP A 207 9.53 4.18 -26.22
N LEU A 208 9.33 2.87 -26.40
CA LEU A 208 8.06 2.22 -26.10
C LEU A 208 8.01 1.80 -24.64
N VAL A 209 6.89 2.09 -23.98
CA VAL A 209 6.58 1.61 -22.64
C VAL A 209 5.32 0.73 -22.68
N LEU A 210 5.46 -0.52 -22.27
CA LEU A 210 4.30 -1.42 -22.10
C LEU A 210 3.57 -1.03 -20.82
N PHE A 211 2.31 -0.62 -20.94
CA PHE A 211 1.68 0.22 -19.93
C PHE A 211 0.35 -0.37 -19.47
N ASP A 212 0.34 -0.91 -18.24
CA ASP A 212 -0.90 -1.30 -17.56
C ASP A 212 -1.84 -0.09 -17.44
N ARG A 213 -3.10 -0.19 -17.92
CA ARG A 213 -4.06 0.91 -17.85
C ARG A 213 -4.51 1.22 -16.41
N ASN A 214 -4.24 0.34 -15.44
CA ASN A 214 -4.45 0.59 -14.01
C ASN A 214 -3.37 1.46 -13.37
N ASN A 215 -2.30 1.79 -14.10
CA ASN A 215 -1.16 2.49 -13.54
C ASN A 215 -1.55 3.80 -12.83
N HIS A 216 -0.97 4.01 -11.65
CA HIS A 216 -1.19 5.24 -10.90
C HIS A 216 -0.69 6.47 -11.69
N LYS A 217 -1.33 7.64 -11.48
CA LYS A 217 -0.99 8.90 -12.17
C LYS A 217 0.50 9.25 -12.15
N SER A 218 1.26 8.82 -11.15
CA SER A 218 2.72 9.03 -11.10
C SER A 218 3.48 8.35 -12.25
N ASN A 219 3.03 7.17 -12.70
CA ASN A 219 3.63 6.47 -13.84
C ASN A 219 3.33 7.23 -15.14
N HIS A 220 2.11 7.76 -15.30
CA HIS A 220 1.78 8.62 -16.44
C HIS A 220 2.62 9.91 -16.43
N HIS A 221 2.78 10.54 -15.26
CA HIS A 221 3.61 11.74 -15.13
C HIS A 221 5.08 11.47 -15.46
N GLY A 222 5.67 10.40 -14.92
CA GLY A 222 7.08 10.06 -15.15
C GLY A 222 7.35 9.54 -16.56
N ALA A 223 6.68 8.46 -16.95
CA ALA A 223 6.95 7.79 -18.23
C ALA A 223 6.47 8.61 -19.43
N LEU A 224 5.28 9.20 -19.37
CA LEU A 224 4.63 9.78 -20.54
C LEU A 224 4.84 11.29 -20.62
N ILE A 225 4.56 12.03 -19.55
CA ILE A 225 4.65 13.51 -19.56
C ILE A 225 6.11 13.99 -19.45
N GLN A 226 6.88 13.44 -18.51
CA GLN A 226 8.27 13.87 -18.27
C GLN A 226 9.24 13.25 -19.27
N ALA A 227 9.23 11.92 -19.43
CA ALA A 227 10.15 11.24 -20.33
C ALA A 227 9.71 11.27 -21.81
N GLY A 228 8.41 11.43 -22.11
CA GLY A 228 7.90 11.47 -23.49
C GLY A 228 7.78 10.09 -24.16
N ALA A 229 7.78 9.00 -23.38
CA ALA A 229 7.67 7.65 -23.93
C ALA A 229 6.29 7.41 -24.56
N THR A 230 6.25 6.54 -25.57
CA THR A 230 5.02 6.16 -26.26
C THR A 230 4.41 4.94 -25.58
N PRO A 231 3.19 5.05 -25.00
CA PRO A 231 2.56 3.93 -24.32
C PRO A 231 1.97 2.92 -25.30
N VAL A 232 2.16 1.64 -25.00
CA VAL A 232 1.33 0.55 -25.52
C VAL A 232 0.45 0.08 -24.36
N TYR A 233 -0.83 0.47 -24.38
CA TYR A 233 -1.74 0.19 -23.28
C TYR A 233 -2.20 -1.28 -23.27
N LEU A 234 -2.20 -1.87 -22.07
CA LEU A 234 -2.83 -3.14 -21.78
C LEU A 234 -4.20 -2.87 -21.15
N GLU A 235 -5.24 -3.49 -21.71
CA GLU A 235 -6.58 -3.41 -21.11
C GLU A 235 -6.62 -4.17 -19.78
N ALA A 236 -7.49 -3.71 -18.88
CA ALA A 236 -7.56 -4.21 -17.53
C ALA A 236 -8.99 -4.65 -17.18
N ALA A 237 -9.08 -5.75 -16.45
CA ALA A 237 -10.36 -6.29 -16.03
C ALA A 237 -11.03 -5.38 -15.00
N ARG A 238 -12.35 -5.28 -15.12
CA ARG A 238 -13.27 -4.71 -14.12
C ARG A 238 -14.42 -5.69 -13.98
N ASN A 239 -14.81 -5.96 -12.75
CA ASN A 239 -15.97 -6.79 -12.46
C ASN A 239 -17.21 -5.90 -12.24
N PRO A 240 -18.40 -6.50 -12.01
CA PRO A 240 -19.63 -5.76 -11.76
C PRO A 240 -19.57 -4.73 -10.61
N PHE A 241 -18.72 -4.95 -9.60
CA PHE A 241 -18.53 -4.03 -8.48
C PHE A 241 -17.60 -2.84 -8.81
N GLY A 242 -17.05 -2.79 -10.03
CA GLY A 242 -16.08 -1.78 -10.44
C GLY A 242 -14.66 -2.04 -9.92
N PHE A 243 -14.38 -3.21 -9.34
CA PHE A 243 -13.07 -3.51 -8.77
C PHE A 243 -11.96 -3.46 -9.80
N ILE A 244 -10.84 -2.88 -9.39
CA ILE A 244 -9.60 -2.86 -10.16
C ILE A 244 -9.01 -4.27 -10.18
N GLY A 245 -9.31 -5.01 -11.23
CA GLY A 245 -8.66 -6.27 -11.56
C GLY A 245 -7.31 -6.07 -12.24
N GLY A 246 -6.60 -7.16 -12.49
CA GLY A 246 -5.39 -7.17 -13.32
C GLY A 246 -5.66 -7.17 -14.82
N ILE A 247 -4.58 -7.19 -15.59
CA ILE A 247 -4.52 -7.30 -17.05
C ILE A 247 -5.09 -8.64 -17.53
N ASP A 248 -5.84 -8.63 -18.63
CA ASP A 248 -6.38 -9.87 -19.20
C ASP A 248 -5.25 -10.82 -19.66
N GLU A 249 -5.46 -12.13 -19.53
CA GLU A 249 -4.50 -13.15 -19.95
C GLU A 249 -4.00 -12.98 -21.39
N HIS A 250 -4.91 -12.69 -22.33
CA HIS A 250 -4.54 -12.57 -23.75
C HIS A 250 -3.61 -11.37 -24.03
N CYS A 251 -3.57 -10.38 -23.13
CA CYS A 251 -2.65 -9.25 -23.24
C CYS A 251 -1.19 -9.63 -23.00
N PHE A 252 -0.92 -10.84 -22.49
CA PHE A 252 0.42 -11.40 -22.35
C PHE A 252 0.84 -12.28 -23.53
N ASP A 253 0.06 -12.32 -24.61
CA ASP A 253 0.44 -13.02 -25.85
C ASP A 253 1.38 -12.16 -26.71
N ASP A 254 2.45 -12.79 -27.20
CA ASP A 254 3.50 -12.14 -28.00
C ASP A 254 2.95 -11.56 -29.31
N ALA A 255 2.10 -12.31 -30.02
CA ALA A 255 1.53 -11.87 -31.29
C ALA A 255 0.55 -10.70 -31.10
N TYR A 256 -0.25 -10.74 -30.04
CA TYR A 256 -1.12 -9.64 -29.65
C TYR A 256 -0.33 -8.36 -29.34
N LEU A 257 0.72 -8.45 -28.53
CA LEU A 257 1.59 -7.32 -28.18
C LEU A 257 2.28 -6.73 -29.42
N ARG A 258 2.78 -7.58 -30.33
CA ARG A 258 3.37 -7.11 -31.59
C ARG A 258 2.37 -6.42 -32.50
N ASN A 259 1.13 -6.89 -32.54
CA ASN A 259 0.07 -6.20 -33.27
C ASN A 259 -0.24 -4.82 -32.68
N LEU A 260 -0.30 -4.70 -31.34
CA LEU A 260 -0.43 -3.41 -30.68
C LEU A 260 0.74 -2.46 -31.02
N ILE A 261 1.97 -2.98 -31.09
CA ILE A 261 3.13 -2.16 -31.49
C ILE A 261 2.98 -1.70 -32.94
N ARG A 262 2.47 -2.53 -33.86
CA ARG A 262 2.27 -2.14 -35.27
C ARG A 262 1.35 -0.95 -35.44
N ASP A 263 0.38 -0.79 -34.55
CA ASP A 263 -0.56 0.34 -34.57
C ASP A 263 0.11 1.68 -34.17
N VAL A 264 1.18 1.65 -33.36
CA VAL A 264 1.78 2.87 -32.78
C VAL A 264 3.22 3.16 -33.22
N ALA A 265 4.00 2.12 -33.51
CA ALA A 265 5.42 2.17 -33.87
C ALA A 265 5.81 0.93 -34.69
N PRO A 266 5.31 0.81 -35.94
CA PRO A 266 5.47 -0.39 -36.76
C PRO A 266 6.93 -0.78 -37.01
N GLU A 267 7.84 0.19 -37.04
CA GLU A 267 9.27 -0.03 -37.20
C GLU A 267 9.91 -0.81 -36.04
N LYS A 268 9.26 -0.85 -34.87
CA LYS A 268 9.74 -1.54 -33.66
C LYS A 268 9.09 -2.91 -33.45
N ALA A 269 8.04 -3.24 -34.18
CA ALA A 269 7.20 -4.42 -33.91
C ALA A 269 7.94 -5.76 -33.98
N ASP A 270 8.99 -5.84 -34.80
CA ASP A 270 9.76 -7.06 -35.02
C ASP A 270 11.11 -7.07 -34.25
N GLU A 271 11.36 -6.05 -33.40
CA GLU A 271 12.51 -6.07 -32.49
C GLU A 271 12.39 -7.21 -31.47
N THR A 272 13.53 -7.74 -31.01
CA THR A 272 13.54 -8.76 -29.96
C THR A 272 12.98 -8.22 -28.65
N ARG A 273 13.34 -6.98 -28.29
CA ARG A 273 12.90 -6.26 -27.09
C ARG A 273 12.37 -4.88 -27.44
N PRO A 274 11.15 -4.79 -27.98
CA PRO A 274 10.60 -3.50 -28.41
C PRO A 274 10.36 -2.53 -27.27
N PHE A 275 10.18 -3.03 -26.04
CA PHE A 275 9.87 -2.20 -24.87
C PHE A 275 11.10 -1.90 -24.05
N ARG A 276 11.36 -0.60 -23.83
CA ARG A 276 12.40 -0.16 -22.90
C ARG A 276 12.00 -0.44 -21.44
N LEU A 277 10.72 -0.34 -21.14
CA LEU A 277 10.16 -0.59 -19.82
C LEU A 277 8.74 -1.16 -19.96
N ALA A 278 8.40 -2.19 -19.17
CA ALA A 278 7.01 -2.46 -18.83
C ALA A 278 6.72 -1.92 -17.42
N VAL A 279 5.55 -1.31 -17.23
CA VAL A 279 5.09 -0.83 -15.92
C VAL A 279 3.80 -1.56 -15.57
N ILE A 280 3.89 -2.45 -14.57
CA ILE A 280 2.81 -3.33 -14.11
C ILE A 280 2.50 -3.00 -12.65
N GLN A 281 1.22 -2.84 -12.32
CA GLN A 281 0.80 -2.64 -10.94
C GLN A 281 0.69 -4.02 -10.24
N LEU A 282 1.70 -4.40 -9.45
CA LEU A 282 1.81 -5.77 -8.89
C LEU A 282 0.61 -6.16 -8.02
N GLY A 283 0.12 -5.23 -7.21
CA GLY A 283 -1.08 -5.38 -6.41
C GLY A 283 -1.99 -4.19 -6.62
N THR A 284 -3.22 -4.45 -7.05
CA THR A 284 -4.22 -3.40 -7.24
C THR A 284 -4.75 -2.92 -5.90
N TYR A 285 -5.42 -1.76 -5.91
CA TYR A 285 -6.02 -1.19 -4.71
C TYR A 285 -7.11 -2.13 -4.13
N ASP A 286 -7.86 -2.81 -4.99
CA ASP A 286 -8.91 -3.76 -4.62
C ASP A 286 -8.42 -5.18 -4.30
N GLY A 287 -7.10 -5.36 -4.15
CA GLY A 287 -6.56 -6.64 -3.70
C GLY A 287 -6.55 -7.73 -4.74
N THR A 288 -6.38 -7.37 -6.01
CA THR A 288 -5.92 -8.31 -7.03
C THR A 288 -4.40 -8.28 -7.08
N ILE A 289 -3.73 -9.38 -6.69
CA ILE A 289 -2.27 -9.50 -6.76
C ILE A 289 -1.86 -10.43 -7.92
N TYR A 290 -0.89 -9.98 -8.72
CA TYR A 290 -0.35 -10.74 -9.86
C TYR A 290 0.58 -11.87 -9.40
N ASN A 291 0.65 -12.92 -10.22
CA ASN A 291 1.78 -13.85 -10.21
C ASN A 291 2.98 -13.23 -10.95
N ALA A 292 3.94 -12.66 -10.22
CA ALA A 292 5.10 -12.01 -10.79
C ALA A 292 5.96 -12.94 -11.66
N ARG A 293 6.10 -14.23 -11.25
CA ARG A 293 6.79 -15.25 -12.05
C ARG A 293 6.15 -15.37 -13.43
N GLN A 294 4.83 -15.52 -13.49
CA GLN A 294 4.11 -15.66 -14.76
C GLN A 294 4.26 -14.43 -15.66
N VAL A 295 4.23 -13.21 -15.08
CA VAL A 295 4.45 -11.97 -15.85
C VAL A 295 5.84 -11.97 -16.51
N ILE A 296 6.89 -12.29 -15.75
CA ILE A 296 8.26 -12.34 -16.29
C ILE A 296 8.38 -13.41 -17.37
N ASP A 297 7.82 -14.60 -17.13
CA ASP A 297 7.92 -15.70 -18.09
C ASP A 297 7.21 -15.41 -19.41
N LYS A 298 6.12 -14.63 -19.40
CA LYS A 298 5.33 -14.33 -20.60
C LYS A 298 5.79 -13.10 -21.38
N ILE A 299 6.19 -12.03 -20.70
CA ILE A 299 6.54 -10.76 -21.37
C ILE A 299 7.98 -10.31 -21.14
N GLY A 300 8.73 -10.98 -20.25
CA GLY A 300 10.06 -10.55 -19.87
C GLY A 300 11.08 -10.55 -21.02
N HIS A 301 10.91 -11.42 -22.02
CA HIS A 301 11.78 -11.45 -23.20
C HIS A 301 11.55 -10.26 -24.16
N LEU A 302 10.43 -9.56 -24.04
CA LEU A 302 10.08 -8.37 -24.85
C LEU A 302 10.55 -7.05 -24.24
N CYS A 303 10.98 -7.06 -22.97
CA CYS A 303 11.25 -5.85 -22.20
C CYS A 303 12.72 -5.77 -21.77
N ASP A 304 13.33 -4.59 -21.83
CA ASP A 304 14.64 -4.38 -21.20
C ASP A 304 14.53 -4.43 -19.67
N TYR A 305 13.51 -3.76 -19.13
CA TYR A 305 13.18 -3.71 -17.71
C TYR A 305 11.69 -3.91 -17.48
N ILE A 306 11.34 -4.42 -16.29
CA ILE A 306 9.97 -4.38 -15.75
C ILE A 306 10.01 -3.62 -14.43
N LEU A 307 9.15 -2.60 -14.31
CA LEU A 307 8.82 -1.94 -13.06
C LEU A 307 7.52 -2.54 -12.53
N PHE A 308 7.62 -3.23 -11.40
CA PHE A 308 6.48 -3.61 -10.57
C PHE A 308 6.16 -2.47 -9.60
N ASP A 309 5.15 -1.66 -9.93
CA ASP A 309 4.58 -0.70 -8.97
C ASP A 309 3.82 -1.48 -7.90
N SER A 310 4.48 -1.63 -6.75
CA SER A 310 4.08 -2.49 -5.64
C SER A 310 3.66 -1.63 -4.44
N ALA A 311 3.20 -0.41 -4.68
CA ALA A 311 2.85 0.53 -3.62
C ALA A 311 1.79 -0.02 -2.64
N TRP A 312 0.89 -0.89 -3.11
CA TRP A 312 -0.17 -1.50 -2.29
C TRP A 312 0.21 -2.83 -1.65
N VAL A 313 1.44 -3.30 -1.85
CA VAL A 313 1.95 -4.58 -1.32
C VAL A 313 3.38 -4.36 -0.79
N GLY A 314 4.24 -5.38 -0.84
CA GLY A 314 5.59 -5.39 -0.26
C GLY A 314 5.74 -6.40 0.88
N TYR A 315 4.61 -6.89 1.41
CA TYR A 315 4.56 -7.92 2.44
C TYR A 315 4.46 -9.34 1.88
N GLU A 316 4.17 -9.48 0.58
CA GLU A 316 4.02 -10.78 -0.08
C GLU A 316 5.33 -11.60 -0.01
N GLN A 317 6.48 -10.93 0.06
CA GLN A 317 7.78 -11.55 0.28
C GLN A 317 7.89 -12.26 1.65
N PHE A 318 7.14 -11.81 2.65
CA PHE A 318 7.22 -12.32 4.03
C PHE A 318 6.09 -13.29 4.38
N ILE A 319 5.12 -13.48 3.48
CA ILE A 319 3.99 -14.40 3.64
C ILE A 319 4.24 -15.62 2.73
N PRO A 320 4.52 -16.82 3.29
CA PRO A 320 4.93 -17.98 2.50
C PRO A 320 3.97 -18.36 1.35
N MET A 321 2.65 -18.28 1.58
CA MET A 321 1.66 -18.61 0.53
C MET A 321 1.66 -17.63 -0.66
N MET A 322 2.30 -16.47 -0.53
CA MET A 322 2.38 -15.43 -1.55
C MET A 322 3.78 -15.34 -2.20
N ALA A 323 4.71 -16.25 -1.89
CA ALA A 323 6.11 -16.12 -2.33
C ALA A 323 6.28 -15.95 -3.86
N GLU A 324 5.46 -16.62 -4.68
CA GLU A 324 5.50 -16.51 -6.15
C GLU A 324 5.02 -15.15 -6.69
N THR A 325 4.30 -14.37 -5.89
CA THR A 325 3.89 -13.02 -6.28
C THR A 325 5.00 -12.00 -6.04
N SER A 326 6.07 -12.35 -5.31
CA SER A 326 7.18 -11.43 -5.05
C SER A 326 8.23 -11.48 -6.15
N PRO A 327 8.39 -10.42 -6.98
CA PRO A 327 9.41 -10.40 -8.04
C PRO A 327 10.85 -10.41 -7.50
N LEU A 328 11.06 -10.04 -6.23
CA LEU A 328 12.40 -9.98 -5.62
C LEU A 328 12.91 -11.37 -5.20
N LEU A 329 12.01 -12.34 -4.96
CA LEU A 329 12.37 -13.73 -4.62
C LEU A 329 12.70 -14.58 -5.85
N LEU A 330 12.52 -14.06 -7.06
CA LEU A 330 12.73 -14.80 -8.29
C LEU A 330 14.22 -14.91 -8.63
N GLU A 331 14.63 -16.12 -9.00
CA GLU A 331 15.91 -16.36 -9.66
C GLU A 331 15.79 -15.94 -11.14
N LEU A 332 16.80 -15.19 -11.62
CA LEU A 332 16.83 -14.55 -12.93
C LEU A 332 18.18 -14.81 -13.62
N ASN A 333 18.16 -14.94 -14.95
CA ASN A 333 19.33 -15.14 -15.81
C ASN A 333 19.51 -14.00 -16.81
N GLU A 334 20.59 -13.99 -17.58
CA GLU A 334 20.97 -12.92 -18.51
C GLU A 334 19.94 -12.60 -19.62
N ASN A 335 19.00 -13.50 -19.87
CA ASN A 335 17.90 -13.33 -20.83
C ASN A 335 16.62 -12.76 -20.18
N ASP A 336 16.56 -12.67 -18.86
CA ASP A 336 15.44 -12.04 -18.17
C ASP A 336 15.55 -10.50 -18.22
N PRO A 337 14.45 -9.76 -18.00
CA PRO A 337 14.50 -8.30 -17.89
C PRO A 337 15.16 -7.88 -16.57
N GLY A 338 15.72 -6.67 -16.52
CA GLY A 338 16.06 -6.05 -15.24
C GLY A 338 14.79 -5.72 -14.45
N ILE A 339 14.80 -5.92 -13.13
CA ILE A 339 13.61 -5.72 -12.29
C ILE A 339 13.79 -4.48 -11.41
N PHE A 340 12.77 -3.62 -11.45
CA PHE A 340 12.54 -2.59 -10.45
C PHE A 340 11.26 -2.89 -9.69
N VAL A 341 11.29 -2.63 -8.39
CA VAL A 341 10.10 -2.66 -7.52
C VAL A 341 10.04 -1.34 -6.78
N THR A 342 8.92 -0.63 -6.90
CA THR A 342 8.65 0.56 -6.10
C THR A 342 7.57 0.23 -5.08
N GLN A 343 7.81 0.52 -3.80
CA GLN A 343 6.84 0.23 -2.74
C GLN A 343 6.67 1.39 -1.77
N SER A 344 5.43 1.66 -1.39
CA SER A 344 5.08 2.68 -0.40
C SER A 344 5.11 2.05 0.97
N VAL A 345 6.22 2.22 1.69
CA VAL A 345 6.36 1.69 3.05
C VAL A 345 5.24 2.19 3.97
N HIS A 346 4.81 3.44 3.80
CA HIS A 346 3.74 4.03 4.62
C HIS A 346 2.32 3.50 4.35
N LYS A 347 2.10 2.72 3.28
CA LYS A 347 0.74 2.25 2.96
C LYS A 347 0.36 1.05 3.82
N GLN A 348 1.11 -0.04 3.71
CA GLN A 348 0.84 -1.28 4.46
C GLN A 348 2.11 -1.90 5.05
N GLN A 349 3.19 -1.13 5.21
CA GLN A 349 4.36 -1.51 6.01
C GLN A 349 4.57 -0.47 7.13
N ALA A 350 5.71 -0.51 7.82
CA ALA A 350 5.97 0.35 8.97
C ALA A 350 6.71 1.63 8.57
N GLY A 351 6.01 2.69 8.17
CA GLY A 351 6.65 3.96 7.82
C GLY A 351 5.74 5.18 7.91
N PHE A 352 6.34 6.36 8.09
CA PHE A 352 5.63 7.63 8.01
C PHE A 352 5.18 7.92 6.58
N SER A 353 4.06 8.63 6.40
CA SER A 353 3.62 9.13 5.10
C SER A 353 4.76 9.75 4.30
N GLN A 354 4.73 9.56 2.98
CA GLN A 354 5.81 9.90 2.04
C GLN A 354 7.04 8.96 2.05
N THR A 355 7.17 8.02 2.99
CA THR A 355 8.27 7.05 2.93
C THR A 355 7.99 5.98 1.88
N SER A 356 8.99 5.71 1.03
CA SER A 356 8.93 4.70 -0.02
C SER A 356 10.33 4.20 -0.37
N GLN A 357 10.39 3.10 -1.12
CA GLN A 357 11.65 2.46 -1.52
C GLN A 357 11.63 2.11 -3.01
N ILE A 358 12.82 2.14 -3.63
CA ILE A 358 13.08 1.54 -4.93
C ILE A 358 14.03 0.36 -4.70
N HIS A 359 13.58 -0.85 -5.02
CA HIS A 359 14.43 -2.03 -5.09
C HIS A 359 14.86 -2.26 -6.54
N LYS A 360 16.16 -2.47 -6.74
CA LYS A 360 16.78 -2.73 -8.03
C LYS A 360 17.36 -4.13 -8.00
N LYS A 361 16.91 -4.99 -8.91
CA LYS A 361 17.39 -6.37 -9.08
C LYS A 361 17.66 -6.62 -10.56
N ASP A 362 18.89 -6.38 -10.99
CA ASP A 362 19.30 -6.40 -12.39
C ASP A 362 20.78 -6.75 -12.59
N ASN A 363 21.44 -7.31 -11.57
CA ASN A 363 22.82 -7.77 -11.69
C ASN A 363 22.99 -8.88 -12.74
N HIS A 364 21.95 -9.68 -13.00
CA HIS A 364 21.96 -10.74 -14.03
C HIS A 364 22.15 -10.21 -15.45
N ILE A 365 21.82 -8.94 -15.73
CA ILE A 365 22.05 -8.29 -17.04
C ILE A 365 23.25 -7.33 -17.01
N ARG A 366 24.06 -7.34 -15.96
CA ARG A 366 25.24 -6.47 -15.87
C ARG A 366 26.22 -6.76 -17.01
N GLY A 367 26.70 -5.69 -17.65
CA GLY A 367 27.62 -5.77 -18.78
C GLY A 367 26.92 -5.71 -20.15
N GLN A 368 25.60 -5.86 -20.19
CA GLN A 368 24.81 -5.65 -21.40
C GLN A 368 24.54 -4.15 -21.62
N ALA A 369 24.39 -3.72 -22.88
CA ALA A 369 24.14 -2.31 -23.22
C ALA A 369 22.85 -1.74 -22.58
N ARG A 370 21.84 -2.61 -22.41
CA ARG A 370 20.55 -2.26 -21.80
C ARG A 370 20.62 -1.96 -20.30
N PHE A 371 21.65 -2.43 -19.59
CA PHE A 371 21.81 -2.28 -18.14
C PHE A 371 21.80 -0.81 -17.71
N CYS A 372 21.03 -0.50 -16.66
CA CYS A 372 20.98 0.80 -16.01
C CYS A 372 21.99 0.85 -14.85
N PRO A 373 23.17 1.47 -15.03
CA PRO A 373 24.15 1.55 -13.96
C PRO A 373 23.65 2.45 -12.82
N HIS A 374 24.18 2.24 -11.62
CA HIS A 374 23.87 3.08 -10.46
C HIS A 374 24.05 4.57 -10.73
N LYS A 375 25.07 4.97 -11.50
CA LYS A 375 25.30 6.38 -11.85
C LYS A 375 24.10 7.00 -12.60
N ARG A 376 23.48 6.25 -13.53
CA ARG A 376 22.30 6.70 -14.28
C ARG A 376 21.08 6.81 -13.37
N LEU A 377 20.82 5.77 -12.58
CA LEU A 377 19.69 5.78 -11.64
C LEU A 377 19.84 6.85 -10.55
N ASN A 378 21.05 7.05 -10.02
CA ASN A 378 21.29 8.08 -9.01
C ASN A 378 21.14 9.49 -9.58
N ASN A 379 21.49 9.70 -10.85
CA ASN A 379 21.24 10.96 -11.52
C ASN A 379 19.74 11.27 -11.56
N ALA A 380 18.90 10.30 -11.94
CA ALA A 380 17.45 10.46 -11.88
C ALA A 380 16.93 10.62 -10.45
N PHE A 381 17.49 9.90 -9.47
CA PHE A 381 17.16 10.05 -8.06
C PHE A 381 17.36 11.49 -7.57
N MET A 382 18.50 12.11 -7.90
CA MET A 382 18.82 13.48 -7.51
C MET A 382 17.90 14.54 -8.15
N LEU A 383 17.22 14.25 -9.26
CA LEU A 383 16.23 15.16 -9.84
C LEU A 383 14.95 15.27 -8.98
N HIS A 384 14.63 14.22 -8.22
CA HIS A 384 13.37 14.11 -7.46
C HIS A 384 13.58 14.13 -5.94
N ALA A 385 14.80 13.88 -5.48
CA ALA A 385 15.17 13.96 -4.07
C ALA A 385 15.36 15.42 -3.62
N SER A 386 14.89 15.74 -2.41
CA SER A 386 15.23 17.01 -1.75
C SER A 386 16.71 17.04 -1.39
N THR A 387 17.37 18.18 -1.58
CA THR A 387 18.74 18.41 -1.08
C THR A 387 18.83 18.43 0.45
N SER A 388 17.68 18.58 1.12
CA SER A 388 17.52 18.58 2.57
C SER A 388 16.44 17.54 2.94
N PRO A 389 16.77 16.24 2.91
CA PRO A 389 15.83 15.19 3.30
C PRO A 389 15.49 15.27 4.80
N PHE A 390 14.28 14.87 5.20
CA PHE A 390 13.89 14.82 6.62
C PHE A 390 14.36 13.50 7.25
N TYR A 391 15.37 13.57 8.12
CA TYR A 391 16.11 12.41 8.63
C TYR A 391 15.24 11.41 9.41
N PRO A 392 14.22 11.83 10.19
CA PRO A 392 13.25 10.92 10.80
C PRO A 392 12.49 10.04 9.80
N LEU A 393 12.16 10.53 8.58
CA LEU A 393 11.55 9.68 7.54
C LEU A 393 12.53 8.62 7.04
N PHE A 394 13.82 8.99 6.92
CA PHE A 394 14.86 8.04 6.52
C PHE A 394 15.08 6.96 7.59
N ALA A 395 15.09 7.35 8.87
CA ALA A 395 15.17 6.41 9.99
C ALA A 395 13.96 5.46 10.03
N ALA A 396 12.74 5.93 9.71
CA ALA A 396 11.57 5.06 9.63
C ALA A 396 11.73 3.96 8.56
N LEU A 397 12.31 4.27 7.41
CA LEU A 397 12.61 3.28 6.36
C LEU A 397 13.65 2.24 6.80
N ASP A 398 14.62 2.65 7.62
CA ASP A 398 15.64 1.77 8.18
C ASP A 398 15.06 0.82 9.23
N VAL A 399 14.23 1.36 10.14
CA VAL A 399 13.49 0.57 11.14
C VAL A 399 12.48 -0.37 10.50
N ASN A 400 11.81 0.03 9.41
CA ASN A 400 10.94 -0.86 8.64
C ASN A 400 11.68 -2.12 8.19
N ALA A 401 12.89 -1.96 7.64
CA ALA A 401 13.69 -3.10 7.20
C ALA A 401 14.06 -4.02 8.38
N LYS A 402 14.31 -3.44 9.56
CA LYS A 402 14.62 -4.21 10.77
C LYS A 402 13.41 -5.00 11.28
N ILE A 403 12.22 -4.40 11.28
CA ILE A 403 10.97 -5.06 11.67
C ILE A 403 10.69 -6.29 10.80
N HIS A 404 11.00 -6.20 9.50
CA HIS A 404 10.78 -7.29 8.54
C HIS A 404 11.94 -8.30 8.48
N GLU A 405 13.04 -8.07 9.20
CA GLU A 405 14.17 -8.99 9.22
C GLU A 405 13.81 -10.30 9.95
N GLY A 406 14.14 -11.43 9.33
CA GLY A 406 14.13 -12.74 9.98
C GLY A 406 12.73 -13.30 10.29
N GLU A 407 12.65 -14.08 11.36
CA GLU A 407 11.44 -14.83 11.74
C GLU A 407 10.36 -13.91 12.34
N SER A 408 10.77 -12.87 13.07
CA SER A 408 9.84 -11.91 13.69
C SER A 408 8.93 -11.25 12.66
N GLY A 409 9.51 -10.69 11.58
CA GLY A 409 8.73 -10.06 10.51
C GLY A 409 7.73 -11.01 9.85
N ARG A 410 8.13 -12.27 9.60
CA ARG A 410 7.25 -13.30 9.03
C ARG A 410 6.13 -13.68 9.97
N ARG A 411 6.43 -13.82 11.27
CA ARG A 411 5.40 -14.10 12.28
C ARG A 411 4.36 -12.99 12.35
N LEU A 412 4.78 -11.72 12.40
CA LEU A 412 3.87 -10.59 12.48
C LEU A 412 2.86 -10.59 11.33
N TRP A 413 3.30 -10.92 10.11
CA TRP A 413 2.41 -11.07 8.96
C TRP A 413 1.56 -12.34 9.01
N ALA A 414 2.08 -13.46 9.50
CA ALA A 414 1.29 -14.67 9.70
C ALA A 414 0.12 -14.43 10.68
N GLU A 415 0.38 -13.77 11.81
CA GLU A 415 -0.63 -13.38 12.79
C GLU A 415 -1.65 -12.40 12.19
N CYS A 416 -1.20 -11.43 11.39
CA CYS A 416 -2.08 -10.51 10.65
C CYS A 416 -3.02 -11.25 9.68
N VAL A 417 -2.51 -12.23 8.93
CA VAL A 417 -3.31 -13.05 8.00
C VAL A 417 -4.35 -13.88 8.76
N GLU A 418 -3.93 -14.56 9.83
CA GLU A 418 -4.85 -15.33 10.69
C GLU A 418 -5.96 -14.45 11.26
N LEU A 419 -5.60 -13.27 11.76
CA LEU A 419 -6.55 -12.31 12.32
C LEU A 419 -7.53 -11.80 11.24
N GLY A 420 -7.04 -11.52 10.03
CA GLY A 420 -7.86 -11.13 8.89
C GLY A 420 -8.83 -12.23 8.43
N ILE A 421 -8.45 -13.50 8.59
CA ILE A 421 -9.30 -14.66 8.32
C ILE A 421 -10.41 -14.77 9.39
N GLU A 422 -10.06 -14.65 10.67
CA GLU A 422 -11.05 -14.69 11.75
C GLU A 422 -12.06 -13.53 11.64
N ALA A 423 -11.61 -12.33 11.26
CA ALA A 423 -12.52 -11.21 10.99
C ALA A 423 -13.51 -11.53 9.86
N ARG A 424 -13.07 -12.17 8.76
CA ARG A 424 -13.98 -12.59 7.68
C ARG A 424 -15.01 -13.60 8.16
N LYS A 425 -14.59 -14.59 8.97
CA LYS A 425 -15.50 -15.57 9.57
C LYS A 425 -16.52 -14.90 10.47
N ALA A 426 -16.08 -13.96 11.31
CA ALA A 426 -16.96 -13.20 12.18
C ALA A 426 -17.96 -12.35 11.39
N ILE A 427 -17.53 -11.69 10.30
CA ILE A 427 -18.45 -10.95 9.41
C ILE A 427 -19.46 -11.91 8.78
N ILE A 428 -19.05 -13.06 8.25
CA ILE A 428 -19.97 -14.04 7.67
C ILE A 428 -21.01 -14.53 8.70
N ALA A 429 -20.61 -14.69 9.96
CA ALA A 429 -21.47 -15.17 11.02
C ALA A 429 -22.45 -14.11 11.56
N ASN A 430 -22.07 -12.83 11.55
CA ASN A 430 -22.84 -11.76 12.20
C ASN A 430 -23.51 -10.78 11.21
N CYS A 431 -23.09 -10.78 9.94
CA CYS A 431 -23.59 -9.89 8.90
C CYS A 431 -24.20 -10.72 7.77
N HIS A 432 -25.38 -10.31 7.27
CA HIS A 432 -26.10 -11.01 6.21
C HIS A 432 -26.17 -10.22 4.90
N MET A 433 -25.98 -8.90 4.94
CA MET A 433 -25.95 -8.02 3.76
C MET A 433 -24.53 -7.70 3.30
N ILE A 434 -23.63 -7.37 4.23
CA ILE A 434 -22.25 -6.98 3.98
C ILE A 434 -21.37 -8.23 4.04
N LYS A 435 -20.67 -8.53 2.94
CA LYS A 435 -19.93 -9.79 2.79
C LYS A 435 -18.48 -9.57 2.37
N PRO A 436 -17.52 -10.36 2.90
CA PRO A 436 -16.14 -10.32 2.43
C PRO A 436 -16.04 -10.84 1.00
N PHE A 437 -15.21 -10.19 0.18
CA PHE A 437 -14.97 -10.60 -1.20
C PHE A 437 -13.94 -11.73 -1.26
N ILE A 438 -14.42 -12.98 -1.16
CA ILE A 438 -13.63 -14.22 -1.16
C ILE A 438 -14.42 -15.35 -1.85
N PRO A 439 -13.77 -16.45 -2.26
CA PRO A 439 -14.48 -17.62 -2.78
C PRO A 439 -15.52 -18.14 -1.76
N PRO A 440 -16.79 -18.34 -2.14
CA PRO A 440 -17.82 -18.78 -1.21
C PRO A 440 -17.63 -20.24 -0.75
N VAL A 441 -17.14 -21.10 -1.66
CA VAL A 441 -16.93 -22.54 -1.43
C VAL A 441 -15.55 -22.93 -1.92
N VAL A 442 -14.81 -23.66 -1.08
CA VAL A 442 -13.49 -24.22 -1.43
C VAL A 442 -13.50 -25.70 -1.08
N ALA A 443 -13.12 -26.55 -2.05
CA ALA A 443 -13.13 -28.01 -1.90
C ALA A 443 -14.47 -28.58 -1.38
N GLY A 444 -15.58 -28.05 -1.91
CA GLY A 444 -16.94 -28.54 -1.61
C GLY A 444 -17.51 -28.13 -0.25
N ARG A 445 -16.83 -27.26 0.51
CA ARG A 445 -17.33 -26.70 1.79
C ARG A 445 -17.27 -25.18 1.81
N PRO A 446 -18.17 -24.50 2.54
CA PRO A 446 -18.09 -23.06 2.77
C PRO A 446 -16.71 -22.63 3.27
N TRP A 447 -16.23 -21.48 2.82
CA TRP A 447 -14.88 -20.99 3.13
C TRP A 447 -14.61 -20.90 4.64
N GLN A 448 -15.57 -20.40 5.41
CA GLN A 448 -15.49 -20.20 6.85
C GLN A 448 -15.40 -21.50 7.66
N ASP A 449 -15.80 -22.64 7.07
CA ASP A 449 -15.82 -23.94 7.74
C ASP A 449 -14.44 -24.62 7.75
N HIS A 450 -13.45 -24.07 7.05
CA HIS A 450 -12.08 -24.60 7.04
C HIS A 450 -11.26 -24.04 8.22
N PRO A 451 -10.31 -24.82 8.77
CA PRO A 451 -9.42 -24.33 9.83
C PRO A 451 -8.62 -23.11 9.38
N THR A 452 -8.50 -22.10 10.23
CA THR A 452 -7.80 -20.84 9.91
C THR A 452 -6.36 -21.04 9.48
N GLN A 453 -5.67 -21.99 10.10
CA GLN A 453 -4.30 -22.37 9.72
C GLN A 453 -4.21 -22.94 8.29
N ALA A 454 -5.22 -23.69 7.84
CA ALA A 454 -5.26 -24.19 6.47
C ALA A 454 -5.50 -23.03 5.47
N ILE A 455 -6.42 -22.12 5.81
CA ILE A 455 -6.69 -20.92 5.01
C ILE A 455 -5.44 -20.04 4.90
N ALA A 456 -4.72 -19.83 6.00
CA ALA A 456 -3.53 -18.97 6.06
C ALA A 456 -2.29 -19.55 5.32
N SER A 457 -2.31 -20.84 4.98
CA SER A 457 -1.16 -21.52 4.35
C SER A 457 -1.43 -21.95 2.91
N GLU A 458 -2.69 -22.04 2.49
CA GLU A 458 -3.07 -22.56 1.17
C GLU A 458 -3.68 -21.50 0.25
N ARG A 459 -2.99 -21.24 -0.86
CA ARG A 459 -3.37 -20.20 -1.85
C ARG A 459 -4.77 -20.39 -2.46
N ARG A 460 -5.27 -21.62 -2.55
CA ARG A 460 -6.61 -21.93 -3.11
C ARG A 460 -7.77 -21.21 -2.43
N PHE A 461 -7.60 -20.76 -1.19
CA PHE A 461 -8.61 -19.99 -0.45
C PHE A 461 -8.72 -18.53 -0.90
N PHE A 462 -7.77 -18.09 -1.71
CA PHE A 462 -7.65 -16.73 -2.22
C PHE A 462 -7.50 -16.71 -3.76
N SER A 463 -7.57 -17.85 -4.46
CA SER A 463 -7.40 -17.89 -5.91
C SER A 463 -8.61 -17.32 -6.66
N PHE A 464 -8.35 -16.54 -7.71
CA PHE A 464 -9.35 -16.23 -8.73
C PHE A 464 -9.38 -17.35 -9.78
N GLU A 465 -10.22 -18.36 -9.57
CA GLU A 465 -10.36 -19.48 -10.51
C GLU A 465 -11.07 -19.04 -11.81
N PRO A 466 -10.51 -19.31 -13.00
CA PRO A 466 -11.10 -18.88 -14.26
C PRO A 466 -12.59 -19.26 -14.42
N GLY A 467 -13.41 -18.26 -14.76
CA GLY A 467 -14.85 -18.45 -14.95
C GLY A 467 -15.66 -18.63 -13.66
N ALA A 468 -15.05 -18.51 -12.48
CA ALA A 468 -15.81 -18.53 -11.24
C ALA A 468 -16.66 -17.27 -11.11
N LYS A 469 -17.97 -17.47 -10.92
CA LYS A 469 -18.95 -16.37 -11.00
C LYS A 469 -18.76 -15.31 -9.91
N TRP A 470 -18.43 -15.74 -8.68
CA TRP A 470 -18.38 -14.88 -7.49
C TRP A 470 -17.51 -13.62 -7.65
N HIS A 471 -16.44 -13.69 -8.45
CA HIS A 471 -15.55 -12.54 -8.64
C HIS A 471 -15.86 -11.70 -9.87
N GLY A 472 -16.62 -12.22 -10.85
CA GLY A 472 -17.04 -11.49 -12.06
C GLY A 472 -15.93 -11.03 -13.01
N PHE A 473 -14.65 -11.26 -12.73
CA PHE A 473 -13.56 -10.99 -13.68
C PHE A 473 -13.55 -11.96 -14.86
N GLU A 474 -13.70 -11.39 -16.05
CA GLU A 474 -13.50 -12.06 -17.33
C GLU A 474 -12.02 -12.01 -17.73
N GLY A 475 -11.56 -12.98 -18.53
CA GLY A 475 -10.21 -12.93 -19.12
C GLY A 475 -9.07 -13.37 -18.20
N TYR A 476 -9.34 -13.89 -17.00
CA TYR A 476 -8.31 -14.44 -16.13
C TYR A 476 -7.95 -15.88 -16.49
N ALA A 477 -6.65 -16.19 -16.41
CA ALA A 477 -6.11 -17.54 -16.46
C ALA A 477 -5.86 -18.10 -15.07
N ARG A 478 -5.70 -19.42 -15.02
CA ARG A 478 -5.37 -20.13 -13.79
C ARG A 478 -4.01 -19.66 -13.27
N ASP A 479 -3.92 -19.52 -11.95
CA ASP A 479 -2.70 -19.13 -11.24
C ASP A 479 -2.12 -17.76 -11.66
N GLN A 480 -2.93 -16.90 -12.30
CA GLN A 480 -2.55 -15.55 -12.71
C GLN A 480 -2.75 -14.52 -11.59
N TYR A 481 -3.86 -14.63 -10.86
CA TYR A 481 -4.28 -13.66 -9.85
C TYR A 481 -4.78 -14.29 -8.55
N PHE A 482 -4.63 -13.55 -7.46
CA PHE A 482 -5.10 -13.94 -6.12
C PHE A 482 -5.71 -12.74 -5.42
N VAL A 483 -6.63 -13.02 -4.51
CA VAL A 483 -7.14 -12.09 -3.51
C VAL A 483 -6.04 -11.83 -2.51
N ASP A 484 -5.77 -10.56 -2.28
CA ASP A 484 -4.83 -10.12 -1.25
C ASP A 484 -5.42 -10.38 0.16
N PRO A 485 -4.84 -11.28 0.97
CA PRO A 485 -5.36 -11.61 2.29
C PRO A 485 -5.33 -10.42 3.25
N CYS A 486 -4.42 -9.46 3.03
CA CYS A 486 -4.22 -8.28 3.87
C CYS A 486 -5.05 -7.08 3.42
N LYS A 487 -5.99 -7.27 2.49
CA LYS A 487 -7.02 -6.29 2.12
C LYS A 487 -8.39 -6.83 2.50
N LEU A 488 -8.97 -6.32 3.59
CA LEU A 488 -10.33 -6.66 3.99
C LEU A 488 -11.31 -5.87 3.13
N LEU A 489 -11.58 -6.40 1.94
CA LEU A 489 -12.55 -5.87 0.99
C LEU A 489 -13.91 -6.49 1.25
N LEU A 490 -14.91 -5.62 1.49
CA LEU A 490 -16.29 -6.01 1.70
C LEU A 490 -17.16 -5.47 0.55
N THR A 491 -18.17 -6.24 0.19
CA THR A 491 -19.21 -5.87 -0.77
C THR A 491 -20.48 -5.51 -0.02
N THR A 492 -21.23 -4.56 -0.56
CA THR A 492 -22.56 -4.16 -0.07
C THR A 492 -23.63 -4.53 -1.12
N PRO A 493 -24.91 -4.73 -0.71
CA PRO A 493 -25.99 -5.02 -1.64
C PRO A 493 -26.13 -4.00 -2.78
N GLY A 494 -26.73 -4.42 -3.89
CA GLY A 494 -26.98 -3.57 -5.07
C GLY A 494 -26.56 -4.24 -6.37
N ILE A 495 -25.65 -5.22 -6.30
CA ILE A 495 -25.18 -6.01 -7.45
C ILE A 495 -25.19 -7.47 -7.03
N ASP A 496 -25.81 -8.32 -7.85
CA ASP A 496 -25.76 -9.77 -7.69
C ASP A 496 -24.42 -10.30 -8.20
N ALA A 497 -23.63 -10.92 -7.32
CA ALA A 497 -22.30 -11.38 -7.67
C ALA A 497 -22.26 -12.54 -8.68
N GLU A 498 -23.36 -13.31 -8.84
CA GLU A 498 -23.37 -14.45 -9.76
C GLU A 498 -23.76 -14.07 -11.19
N THR A 499 -24.73 -13.17 -11.32
CA THR A 499 -25.27 -12.70 -12.59
C THR A 499 -24.55 -11.43 -13.06
N GLY A 500 -24.01 -10.66 -12.13
CA GLY A 500 -23.44 -9.34 -12.37
C GLY A 500 -24.47 -8.24 -12.53
N GLU A 501 -25.77 -8.54 -12.44
CA GLU A 501 -26.85 -7.57 -12.64
C GLU A 501 -27.12 -6.73 -11.39
N TYR A 502 -27.68 -5.54 -11.61
CA TYR A 502 -28.18 -4.73 -10.50
C TYR A 502 -29.37 -5.42 -9.84
N THR A 503 -29.43 -5.37 -8.51
CA THR A 503 -30.57 -5.84 -7.73
C THR A 503 -31.59 -4.73 -7.52
N ASP A 504 -32.84 -5.07 -7.16
CA ASP A 504 -33.91 -4.08 -6.96
C ASP A 504 -33.59 -3.06 -5.86
N PHE A 505 -32.91 -3.50 -4.80
CA PHE A 505 -32.43 -2.66 -3.70
C PHE A 505 -30.92 -2.71 -3.62
N GLY A 506 -30.29 -1.57 -3.31
CA GLY A 506 -28.85 -1.47 -3.12
C GLY A 506 -28.49 -0.60 -1.92
N ILE A 507 -27.32 -0.87 -1.34
CA ILE A 507 -26.73 -0.09 -0.26
C ILE A 507 -25.42 0.49 -0.79
N PRO A 508 -25.42 1.74 -1.25
CA PRO A 508 -24.18 2.41 -1.65
C PRO A 508 -23.17 2.48 -0.50
N ALA A 509 -21.95 2.02 -0.74
CA ALA A 509 -20.93 1.87 0.29
C ALA A 509 -20.47 3.20 0.89
N THR A 510 -20.68 4.32 0.20
CA THR A 510 -20.43 5.67 0.75
C THR A 510 -21.31 5.96 1.98
N ILE A 511 -22.56 5.47 2.00
CA ILE A 511 -23.47 5.63 3.15
C ILE A 511 -22.90 4.87 4.36
N LEU A 512 -22.48 3.62 4.16
CA LEU A 512 -21.80 2.83 5.18
C LEU A 512 -20.50 3.51 5.66
N ALA A 513 -19.70 4.06 4.75
CA ALA A 513 -18.46 4.74 5.09
C ALA A 513 -18.71 6.00 5.95
N HIS A 514 -19.76 6.77 5.66
CA HIS A 514 -20.17 7.90 6.49
C HIS A 514 -20.62 7.43 7.88
N TYR A 515 -21.45 6.39 7.97
CA TYR A 515 -21.88 5.82 9.25
C TYR A 515 -20.68 5.38 10.11
N LEU A 516 -19.73 4.64 9.52
CA LEU A 516 -18.55 4.18 10.23
C LEU A 516 -17.69 5.35 10.74
N ARG A 517 -17.49 6.40 9.93
CA ARG A 517 -16.70 7.58 10.32
C ARG A 517 -17.34 8.34 11.48
N GLU A 518 -18.67 8.49 11.46
CA GLU A 518 -19.41 9.13 12.56
C GLU A 518 -19.35 8.28 13.86
N ASN A 519 -19.09 6.98 13.73
CA ASN A 519 -18.90 6.04 14.85
C ASN A 519 -17.42 5.69 15.14
N GLY A 520 -16.48 6.53 14.69
CA GLY A 520 -15.06 6.43 15.05
C GLY A 520 -14.26 5.36 14.31
N ILE A 521 -14.79 4.78 13.23
CA ILE A 521 -14.09 3.84 12.36
C ILE A 521 -13.82 4.50 11.00
N VAL A 522 -12.54 4.58 10.62
CA VAL A 522 -12.13 5.17 9.34
C VAL A 522 -11.84 4.05 8.34
N PRO A 523 -12.72 3.82 7.34
CA PRO A 523 -12.38 2.96 6.21
C PRO A 523 -11.31 3.64 5.34
N GLU A 524 -10.51 2.83 4.64
CA GLU A 524 -9.49 3.33 3.71
C GLU A 524 -10.15 3.98 2.49
N LYS A 525 -11.09 3.25 1.88
CA LYS A 525 -11.91 3.75 0.79
C LYS A 525 -13.27 3.07 0.75
N CYS A 526 -14.17 3.68 0.00
CA CYS A 526 -15.42 3.08 -0.46
C CYS A 526 -15.61 3.42 -1.93
N ASP A 527 -16.01 2.43 -2.73
CA ASP A 527 -16.48 2.68 -4.10
C ASP A 527 -18.02 2.71 -4.08
N LEU A 528 -18.68 2.25 -5.15
CA LEU A 528 -20.14 2.27 -5.23
C LEU A 528 -20.78 1.21 -4.33
N ASN A 529 -20.36 -0.05 -4.44
CA ASN A 529 -20.92 -1.19 -3.70
C ASN A 529 -19.84 -1.98 -2.94
N SER A 530 -18.79 -1.29 -2.51
CA SER A 530 -17.68 -1.90 -1.79
C SER A 530 -17.00 -0.94 -0.82
N ILE A 531 -16.41 -1.50 0.24
CA ILE A 531 -15.66 -0.77 1.25
C ILE A 531 -14.40 -1.56 1.63
N LEU A 532 -13.30 -0.85 1.84
CA LEU A 532 -11.98 -1.45 2.04
C LEU A 532 -11.37 -1.04 3.39
N PHE A 533 -10.78 -2.02 4.07
CA PHE A 533 -9.92 -1.82 5.24
C PHE A 533 -8.55 -2.47 4.98
N LEU A 534 -7.48 -1.72 5.25
CA LEU A 534 -6.11 -2.22 5.12
C LEU A 534 -5.71 -2.94 6.39
N LEU A 535 -5.24 -4.18 6.26
CA LEU A 535 -4.73 -4.96 7.39
C LEU A 535 -3.20 -4.87 7.43
N THR A 536 -2.67 -4.70 8.64
CA THR A 536 -1.24 -4.72 8.96
C THR A 536 -1.04 -5.40 10.32
N PRO A 537 0.19 -5.70 10.75
CA PRO A 537 0.44 -6.21 12.10
C PRO A 537 0.03 -5.25 13.24
N ALA A 538 -0.48 -4.05 12.95
CA ALA A 538 -1.05 -3.14 13.94
C ALA A 538 -2.51 -3.47 14.34
N GLU A 539 -3.16 -4.40 13.63
CA GLU A 539 -4.53 -4.81 13.92
C GLU A 539 -4.62 -5.70 15.18
N SER A 540 -5.75 -5.65 15.89
CA SER A 540 -6.02 -6.50 17.05
C SER A 540 -7.42 -7.14 16.98
N SER A 541 -7.64 -8.20 17.76
CA SER A 541 -8.94 -8.87 17.89
C SER A 541 -10.05 -7.91 18.32
N GLU A 542 -9.75 -7.00 19.24
CA GLU A 542 -10.71 -6.04 19.80
C GLU A 542 -11.11 -5.01 18.75
N LYS A 543 -10.13 -4.48 18.00
CA LYS A 543 -10.37 -3.51 16.93
C LYS A 543 -11.24 -4.11 15.83
N LEU A 544 -10.98 -5.35 15.43
CA LEU A 544 -11.79 -6.02 14.39
C LEU A 544 -13.16 -6.44 14.91
N ALA A 545 -13.27 -6.88 16.17
CA ALA A 545 -14.58 -7.16 16.78
C ALA A 545 -15.46 -5.90 16.83
N GLN A 546 -14.88 -4.73 17.12
CA GLN A 546 -15.60 -3.45 17.05
C GLN A 546 -16.09 -3.16 15.63
N LEU A 547 -15.26 -3.39 14.60
CA LEU A 547 -15.69 -3.26 13.21
C LEU A 547 -16.88 -4.19 12.90
N VAL A 548 -16.79 -5.48 13.26
CA VAL A 548 -17.89 -6.43 13.01
C VAL A 548 -19.18 -6.00 13.71
N ALA A 549 -19.09 -5.52 14.96
CA ALA A 549 -20.25 -5.02 15.70
C ALA A 549 -20.91 -3.82 15.01
N MET A 550 -20.12 -2.86 14.51
CA MET A 550 -20.65 -1.69 13.78
C MET A 550 -21.25 -2.08 12.42
N LEU A 551 -20.69 -3.06 11.72
CA LEU A 551 -21.29 -3.58 10.48
C LEU A 551 -22.67 -4.22 10.76
N GLY A 552 -22.77 -5.07 11.80
CA GLY A 552 -24.05 -5.66 12.21
C GLY A 552 -25.08 -4.61 12.67
N GLN A 553 -24.65 -3.59 13.41
CA GLN A 553 -25.54 -2.49 13.82
C GLN A 553 -26.03 -1.67 12.60
N PHE A 554 -25.17 -1.45 11.60
CA PHE A 554 -25.59 -0.79 10.37
C PHE A 554 -26.65 -1.60 9.61
N GLU A 555 -26.50 -2.92 9.51
CA GLU A 555 -27.52 -3.79 8.91
C GLU A 555 -28.86 -3.69 9.66
N GLN A 556 -28.84 -3.65 11.00
CA GLN A 556 -30.05 -3.45 11.79
C GLN A 556 -30.73 -2.12 11.45
N HIS A 557 -29.97 -1.03 11.29
CA HIS A 557 -30.53 0.26 10.87
C HIS A 557 -31.20 0.22 9.48
N ILE A 558 -30.67 -0.61 8.56
CA ILE A 558 -31.25 -0.83 7.24
C ILE A 558 -32.55 -1.64 7.35
N GLU A 559 -32.59 -2.67 8.20
CA GLU A 559 -33.78 -3.49 8.40
C GLU A 559 -34.91 -2.70 9.06
N ASP A 560 -34.59 -1.88 10.06
CA ASP A 560 -35.56 -1.06 10.81
C ASP A 560 -36.00 0.19 10.03
N ASP A 561 -35.40 0.43 8.86
CA ASP A 561 -35.54 1.66 8.06
C ASP A 561 -35.43 2.94 8.91
N THR A 562 -34.37 2.99 9.72
CA THR A 562 -34.15 4.04 10.72
C THR A 562 -34.14 5.43 10.05
N PRO A 563 -34.69 6.49 10.69
CA PRO A 563 -34.58 7.86 10.18
C PRO A 563 -33.12 8.27 9.91
N LEU A 564 -32.88 8.93 8.78
CA LEU A 564 -31.52 9.33 8.38
C LEU A 564 -30.86 10.26 9.40
N ALA A 565 -31.64 11.10 10.08
CA ALA A 565 -31.16 12.00 11.13
C ALA A 565 -30.51 11.27 12.31
N ASP A 566 -30.89 10.01 12.56
CA ASP A 566 -30.35 9.20 13.64
C ASP A 566 -29.10 8.41 13.21
N VAL A 567 -29.04 8.02 11.93
CA VAL A 567 -27.93 7.21 11.38
C VAL A 567 -26.76 8.08 10.89
N LEU A 568 -27.07 9.20 10.20
CA LEU A 568 -26.10 10.13 9.62
C LEU A 568 -26.39 11.57 10.07
N PRO A 569 -26.33 11.87 11.39
CA PRO A 569 -26.69 13.18 11.92
C PRO A 569 -25.87 14.32 11.32
N THR A 570 -24.58 14.10 11.02
CA THR A 570 -23.72 15.14 10.45
C THR A 570 -24.17 15.55 9.04
N ILE A 571 -24.51 14.58 8.18
CA ILE A 571 -25.03 14.84 6.83
C ILE A 571 -26.40 15.50 6.90
N TYR A 572 -27.29 15.00 7.76
CA TYR A 572 -28.62 15.56 7.94
C TYR A 572 -28.56 17.03 8.41
N GLN A 573 -27.75 17.35 9.43
CA GLN A 573 -27.60 18.72 9.95
C GLN A 573 -27.02 19.69 8.92
N LYS A 574 -26.18 19.20 8.00
CA LYS A 574 -25.61 20.01 6.91
C LYS A 574 -26.63 20.28 5.80
N TYR A 575 -27.56 19.36 5.55
CA TYR A 575 -28.56 19.45 4.49
C TYR A 575 -30.00 19.16 4.97
N PRO A 576 -30.51 19.88 6.00
CA PRO A 576 -31.73 19.50 6.71
C PRO A 576 -33.01 19.72 5.89
N VAL A 577 -32.94 20.55 4.84
CA VAL A 577 -34.06 20.74 3.91
C VAL A 577 -34.12 19.60 2.89
N ARG A 578 -32.95 19.15 2.39
CA ARG A 578 -32.86 18.12 1.34
C ARG A 578 -33.22 16.74 1.86
N TYR A 579 -32.82 16.43 3.09
CA TYR A 579 -33.03 15.11 3.69
C TYR A 579 -34.08 15.13 4.81
N ARG A 580 -34.97 16.12 4.80
CA ARG A 580 -36.08 16.19 5.77
C ARG A 580 -36.94 14.94 5.64
N ASP A 581 -37.21 14.29 6.77
CA ASP A 581 -38.05 13.08 6.86
C ASP A 581 -37.54 11.87 6.05
N TYR A 582 -36.28 11.89 5.59
CA TYR A 582 -35.67 10.75 4.90
C TYR A 582 -35.42 9.60 5.87
N THR A 583 -35.66 8.38 5.41
CA THR A 583 -35.16 7.16 6.06
C THR A 583 -33.87 6.68 5.41
N LEU A 584 -33.15 5.79 6.08
CA LEU A 584 -31.92 5.21 5.56
C LEU A 584 -32.16 4.45 4.25
N ARG A 585 -33.22 3.63 4.14
CA ARG A 585 -33.48 2.87 2.90
C ARG A 585 -33.91 3.78 1.75
N GLN A 586 -34.62 4.87 2.02
CA GLN A 586 -34.97 5.86 0.99
C GLN A 586 -33.72 6.47 0.35
N LEU A 587 -32.75 6.89 1.16
CA LEU A 587 -31.48 7.41 0.64
C LEU A 587 -30.69 6.33 -0.12
N CYS A 588 -30.65 5.10 0.42
CA CYS A 588 -29.97 3.99 -0.22
C CYS A 588 -30.56 3.70 -1.62
N GLN A 589 -31.89 3.62 -1.71
CA GLN A 589 -32.59 3.36 -2.97
C GLN A 589 -32.42 4.50 -3.97
N GLU A 590 -32.56 5.77 -3.54
CA GLU A 590 -32.40 6.92 -4.45
C GLU A 590 -31.01 6.95 -5.09
N MET A 591 -29.96 6.72 -4.28
CA MET A 591 -28.60 6.70 -4.78
C MET A 591 -28.30 5.45 -5.62
N HIS A 592 -28.88 4.29 -5.28
CA HIS A 592 -28.80 3.08 -6.10
C HIS A 592 -29.44 3.30 -7.48
N ASP A 593 -30.68 3.79 -7.52
CA ASP A 593 -31.44 4.06 -8.75
C ASP A 593 -30.71 5.04 -9.66
N LEU A 594 -30.02 6.03 -9.09
CA LEU A 594 -29.17 6.94 -9.86
C LEU A 594 -28.07 6.17 -10.60
N TYR A 595 -27.31 5.32 -9.91
CA TYR A 595 -26.24 4.54 -10.56
C TYR A 595 -26.78 3.54 -11.59
N VAL A 596 -27.94 2.92 -11.33
CA VAL A 596 -28.63 2.05 -12.30
C VAL A 596 -29.05 2.84 -13.54
N SER A 597 -29.60 4.04 -13.38
CA SER A 597 -30.10 4.86 -14.50
C SER A 597 -29.02 5.26 -15.51
N PHE A 598 -27.76 5.34 -15.07
CA PHE A 598 -26.60 5.63 -15.90
C PHE A 598 -25.82 4.39 -16.34
N ASP A 599 -26.20 3.20 -15.84
CA ASP A 599 -25.49 1.94 -16.06
C ASP A 599 -24.00 2.05 -15.70
N VAL A 600 -23.75 2.56 -14.49
CA VAL A 600 -22.41 2.97 -14.06
C VAL A 600 -21.41 1.81 -14.06
N LYS A 601 -21.86 0.60 -13.70
CA LYS A 601 -21.06 -0.64 -13.74
C LYS A 601 -20.46 -0.87 -15.12
N ASP A 602 -21.29 -0.83 -16.16
CA ASP A 602 -20.84 -1.12 -17.52
C ASP A 602 -19.95 0.00 -18.07
N LEU A 603 -20.22 1.25 -17.67
CA LEU A 603 -19.32 2.37 -17.94
C LEU A 603 -17.94 2.15 -17.29
N GLN A 604 -17.89 1.74 -16.01
CA GLN A 604 -16.64 1.44 -15.32
C GLN A 604 -15.84 0.34 -16.02
N LYS A 605 -16.51 -0.71 -16.52
CA LYS A 605 -15.87 -1.76 -17.32
C LYS A 605 -15.34 -1.21 -18.64
N ALA A 606 -16.20 -0.56 -19.43
CA ALA A 606 -15.87 -0.08 -20.76
C ALA A 606 -14.67 0.91 -20.76
N MET A 607 -14.53 1.77 -19.76
CA MET A 607 -13.40 2.71 -19.66
C MET A 607 -12.01 2.05 -19.66
N PHE A 608 -11.91 0.75 -19.34
CA PHE A 608 -10.66 0.01 -19.25
C PHE A 608 -10.53 -1.11 -20.30
N ARG A 609 -11.48 -1.21 -21.24
CA ARG A 609 -11.43 -2.15 -22.36
C ARG A 609 -10.87 -1.48 -23.61
N LYS A 610 -10.00 -2.19 -24.36
CA LYS A 610 -9.31 -1.69 -25.56
C LYS A 610 -10.28 -1.08 -26.58
N GLU A 611 -11.43 -1.71 -26.78
CA GLU A 611 -12.46 -1.25 -27.73
C GLU A 611 -13.06 0.12 -27.39
N SER A 612 -12.99 0.54 -26.13
CA SER A 612 -13.62 1.76 -25.61
C SER A 612 -12.61 2.76 -25.03
N LEU A 613 -11.30 2.46 -25.11
CA LEU A 613 -10.26 3.40 -24.69
C LEU A 613 -10.35 4.69 -25.52
N PRO A 614 -10.16 5.87 -24.89
CA PRO A 614 -10.01 7.12 -25.62
C PRO A 614 -8.91 7.05 -26.67
N ALA A 615 -9.17 7.59 -27.87
CA ALA A 615 -8.19 7.60 -28.94
C ALA A 615 -7.00 8.51 -28.57
N VAL A 616 -5.78 7.98 -28.69
CA VAL A 616 -4.54 8.74 -28.51
C VAL A 616 -4.22 9.45 -29.82
N VAL A 617 -4.28 10.79 -29.84
CA VAL A 617 -4.02 11.59 -31.04
C VAL A 617 -2.84 12.54 -30.89
N MET A 618 -2.32 12.70 -29.68
CA MET A 618 -1.17 13.53 -29.36
C MET A 618 -0.34 12.86 -28.25
N ASN A 619 0.99 12.98 -28.31
CA ASN A 619 1.84 12.50 -27.22
C ASN A 619 1.52 13.28 -25.92
N PRO A 620 1.41 12.61 -24.75
CA PRO A 620 1.09 13.29 -23.49
C PRO A 620 2.05 14.42 -23.11
N GLN A 621 3.33 14.32 -23.48
CA GLN A 621 4.31 15.39 -23.30
C GLN A 621 3.96 16.64 -24.12
N ASP A 622 3.54 16.46 -25.38
CA ASP A 622 3.16 17.57 -26.27
C ASP A 622 1.86 18.24 -25.80
N ALA A 623 0.87 17.44 -25.38
CA ALA A 623 -0.37 17.97 -24.80
C ALA A 623 -0.08 18.80 -23.55
N ASN A 624 0.80 18.32 -22.67
CA ASN A 624 1.23 19.07 -21.49
C ASN A 624 2.03 20.36 -21.85
N GLN A 625 2.88 20.33 -22.89
CA GLN A 625 3.53 21.55 -23.37
C GLN A 625 2.53 22.58 -23.89
N ALA A 626 1.50 22.13 -24.63
CA ALA A 626 0.43 23.00 -25.10
C ALA A 626 -0.38 23.61 -23.94
N TYR A 627 -0.69 22.80 -22.93
CA TYR A 627 -1.31 23.26 -21.67
C TYR A 627 -0.49 24.37 -21.00
N ILE A 628 0.81 24.13 -20.77
CA ILE A 628 1.72 25.11 -20.14
C ILE A 628 1.83 26.40 -20.95
N ARG A 629 1.77 26.31 -22.28
CA ARG A 629 1.77 27.48 -23.18
C ARG A 629 0.44 28.26 -23.17
N GLY A 630 -0.58 27.76 -22.49
CA GLY A 630 -1.92 28.36 -22.49
C GLY A 630 -2.70 28.14 -23.77
N ASN A 631 -2.31 27.17 -24.61
CA ASN A 631 -3.00 26.81 -25.85
C ASN A 631 -4.22 25.91 -25.58
N VAL A 632 -5.01 26.30 -24.58
CA VAL A 632 -6.13 25.52 -24.06
C VAL A 632 -7.35 26.40 -23.87
N GLU A 633 -8.49 25.75 -23.77
CA GLU A 633 -9.74 26.34 -23.33
C GLU A 633 -10.42 25.43 -22.32
N LEU A 634 -11.13 26.04 -21.37
CA LEU A 634 -11.91 25.33 -20.37
C LEU A 634 -13.32 25.15 -20.93
N VAL A 635 -13.78 23.91 -21.06
CA VAL A 635 -15.10 23.58 -21.62
C VAL A 635 -15.85 22.66 -20.66
N ARG A 636 -17.19 22.67 -20.72
CA ARG A 636 -17.98 21.68 -19.98
C ARG A 636 -17.67 20.29 -20.50
N ILE A 637 -17.61 19.30 -19.61
CA ILE A 637 -17.37 17.91 -20.00
C ILE A 637 -18.43 17.39 -20.97
N ARG A 638 -19.69 17.87 -20.84
CA ARG A 638 -20.75 17.57 -21.82
C ARG A 638 -20.41 18.01 -23.25
N ASP A 639 -19.68 19.11 -23.39
CA ASP A 639 -19.35 19.72 -24.69
C ASP A 639 -17.91 19.37 -25.15
N ALA A 640 -17.19 18.56 -24.36
CA ALA A 640 -15.81 18.15 -24.65
C ALA A 640 -15.71 17.02 -25.68
N GLN A 641 -16.82 16.44 -26.14
CA GLN A 641 -16.79 15.31 -27.08
C GLN A 641 -15.98 15.63 -28.34
N GLY A 642 -15.05 14.74 -28.70
CA GLY A 642 -14.17 14.92 -29.87
C GLY A 642 -13.01 15.89 -29.64
N ARG A 643 -12.87 16.47 -28.44
CA ARG A 643 -11.79 17.41 -28.10
C ARG A 643 -10.63 16.69 -27.41
N ILE A 644 -9.42 17.18 -27.65
CA ILE A 644 -8.19 16.61 -27.06
C ILE A 644 -8.05 17.10 -25.64
N ALA A 645 -8.02 16.19 -24.67
CA ALA A 645 -7.79 16.51 -23.27
C ALA A 645 -6.38 17.09 -23.09
N ALA A 646 -6.31 18.23 -22.39
CA ALA A 646 -5.03 18.85 -22.04
C ALA A 646 -4.47 18.33 -20.70
N GLU A 647 -5.34 17.75 -19.88
CA GLU A 647 -5.03 17.19 -18.55
C GLU A 647 -5.60 15.77 -18.42
N GLY A 648 -5.10 15.03 -17.44
CA GLY A 648 -5.61 13.70 -17.13
C GLY A 648 -6.83 13.77 -16.22
N ALA A 649 -7.92 13.10 -16.59
CA ALA A 649 -9.16 13.06 -15.82
C ALA A 649 -9.20 11.81 -14.92
N LEU A 650 -9.35 12.01 -13.61
CA LEU A 650 -9.27 10.97 -12.58
C LEU A 650 -10.48 11.05 -11.64
N PRO A 651 -11.46 10.14 -11.78
CA PRO A 651 -12.58 10.04 -10.85
C PRO A 651 -12.32 9.01 -9.74
N TYR A 652 -12.99 9.15 -8.60
CA TYR A 652 -13.07 8.11 -7.56
C TYR A 652 -14.52 7.63 -7.39
N PRO A 653 -14.79 6.33 -7.59
CA PRO A 653 -13.91 5.30 -8.16
C PRO A 653 -13.56 5.51 -9.65
N PRO A 654 -12.50 4.85 -10.19
CA PRO A 654 -11.60 3.91 -9.51
C PRO A 654 -10.33 4.55 -8.92
N GLY A 655 -10.10 5.85 -9.12
CA GLY A 655 -8.86 6.50 -8.66
C GLY A 655 -7.67 6.37 -9.62
N VAL A 656 -7.95 6.11 -10.91
CA VAL A 656 -6.96 5.98 -12.00
C VAL A 656 -7.35 6.93 -13.13
N LEU A 657 -6.39 7.35 -13.96
CA LEU A 657 -6.69 8.18 -15.14
C LEU A 657 -7.61 7.43 -16.10
N CYS A 658 -8.79 7.98 -16.36
CA CYS A 658 -9.71 7.48 -17.39
C CYS A 658 -9.47 8.16 -18.74
N VAL A 659 -9.03 9.43 -18.73
CA VAL A 659 -8.49 10.15 -19.88
C VAL A 659 -7.08 10.61 -19.55
N VAL A 660 -6.14 10.42 -20.46
CA VAL A 660 -4.74 10.88 -20.37
C VAL A 660 -4.56 12.12 -21.26
N PRO A 661 -3.70 13.10 -20.90
CA PRO A 661 -3.41 14.23 -21.80
C PRO A 661 -3.04 13.74 -23.20
N GLY A 662 -3.63 14.34 -24.24
CA GLY A 662 -3.45 13.93 -25.63
C GLY A 662 -4.45 12.89 -26.14
N GLU A 663 -5.29 12.33 -25.25
CA GLU A 663 -6.44 11.52 -25.63
C GLU A 663 -7.69 12.37 -25.93
N VAL A 664 -8.62 11.82 -26.71
CA VAL A 664 -9.86 12.50 -27.10
C VAL A 664 -11.02 12.17 -26.15
N TRP A 665 -11.68 13.19 -25.62
CA TRP A 665 -12.90 13.04 -24.81
C TRP A 665 -14.05 12.42 -25.61
N GLY A 666 -14.74 11.45 -25.01
CA GLY A 666 -15.88 10.78 -25.63
C GLY A 666 -16.27 9.48 -24.91
N GLY A 667 -17.20 8.75 -25.53
CA GLY A 667 -17.50 7.35 -25.19
C GLY A 667 -17.89 7.11 -23.72
N ALA A 668 -17.44 5.97 -23.19
CA ALA A 668 -17.76 5.54 -21.83
C ALA A 668 -17.23 6.52 -20.78
N VAL A 669 -16.02 7.07 -20.99
CA VAL A 669 -15.39 7.97 -20.01
C VAL A 669 -16.21 9.24 -19.84
N GLN A 670 -16.59 9.91 -20.93
CA GLN A 670 -17.39 11.13 -20.85
C GLN A 670 -18.75 10.86 -20.19
N ARG A 671 -19.42 9.76 -20.57
CA ARG A 671 -20.70 9.36 -19.97
C ARG A 671 -20.59 9.10 -18.46
N TYR A 672 -19.50 8.47 -18.02
CA TYR A 672 -19.25 8.24 -16.60
C TYR A 672 -19.12 9.55 -15.82
N PHE A 673 -18.32 10.51 -16.32
CA PHE A 673 -18.21 11.82 -15.67
C PHE A 673 -19.56 12.58 -15.63
N LEU A 674 -20.41 12.45 -16.64
CA LEU A 674 -21.76 13.03 -16.62
C LEU A 674 -22.66 12.37 -15.58
N ALA A 675 -22.54 11.05 -15.35
CA ALA A 675 -23.25 10.39 -14.25
C ALA A 675 -22.79 10.92 -12.87
N LEU A 676 -21.49 11.16 -12.71
CA LEU A 676 -20.93 11.76 -11.49
C LEU A 676 -21.38 13.21 -11.29
N GLU A 677 -21.52 13.99 -12.37
CA GLU A 677 -22.07 15.36 -12.34
C GLU A 677 -23.49 15.41 -11.79
N GLU A 678 -24.36 14.49 -12.20
CA GLU A 678 -25.73 14.40 -11.69
C GLU A 678 -25.74 14.07 -10.18
N GLY A 679 -24.90 13.13 -9.75
CA GLY A 679 -24.74 12.78 -8.32
C GLY A 679 -24.32 13.96 -7.45
N ILE A 680 -23.45 14.85 -7.95
CA ILE A 680 -23.03 16.06 -7.23
C ILE A 680 -24.20 16.99 -6.88
N ASN A 681 -25.21 17.05 -7.76
CA ASN A 681 -26.36 17.93 -7.57
C ASN A 681 -27.50 17.25 -6.79
N LEU A 682 -27.77 15.97 -7.06
CA LEU A 682 -28.89 15.24 -6.46
C LEU A 682 -28.61 14.76 -5.02
N LEU A 683 -27.36 14.44 -4.71
CA LEU A 683 -26.94 13.77 -3.47
C LEU A 683 -25.90 14.60 -2.70
N PRO A 684 -26.23 15.82 -2.24
CA PRO A 684 -25.28 16.67 -1.54
C PRO A 684 -24.80 16.00 -0.24
N GLY A 685 -23.48 15.94 -0.06
CA GLY A 685 -22.85 15.20 1.05
C GLY A 685 -22.18 13.89 0.61
N PHE A 686 -22.51 13.38 -0.58
CA PHE A 686 -21.96 12.15 -1.16
C PHE A 686 -21.25 12.39 -2.49
N SER A 687 -20.71 13.60 -2.69
CA SER A 687 -20.05 13.95 -3.94
C SER A 687 -18.75 13.14 -4.13
N PRO A 688 -18.51 12.58 -5.33
CA PRO A 688 -17.29 11.84 -5.62
C PRO A 688 -16.08 12.79 -5.65
N GLU A 689 -14.90 12.23 -5.40
CA GLU A 689 -13.65 12.95 -5.59
C GLU A 689 -13.26 12.95 -7.07
N LEU A 690 -12.95 14.12 -7.61
CA LEU A 690 -12.57 14.32 -9.02
C LEU A 690 -11.26 15.11 -9.09
N GLN A 691 -10.34 14.68 -9.96
CA GLN A 691 -9.09 15.40 -10.27
C GLN A 691 -8.93 15.57 -11.78
N GLY A 692 -8.32 16.69 -12.20
CA GLY A 692 -8.19 17.06 -13.62
C GLY A 692 -9.50 17.47 -14.29
N VAL A 693 -10.56 17.64 -13.49
CA VAL A 693 -11.86 18.15 -13.86
C VAL A 693 -12.31 19.09 -12.74
N TYR A 694 -12.97 20.19 -13.09
CA TYR A 694 -13.33 21.27 -12.19
C TYR A 694 -14.84 21.33 -12.02
N SER A 695 -15.31 21.29 -10.78
CA SER A 695 -16.73 21.50 -10.45
C SER A 695 -16.99 22.98 -10.25
N GLU A 696 -17.71 23.59 -11.18
CA GLU A 696 -18.08 25.01 -11.12
C GLU A 696 -19.58 25.16 -10.94
N LYS A 697 -20.00 26.18 -10.20
CA LYS A 697 -21.40 26.54 -10.05
C LYS A 697 -21.75 27.60 -11.07
N ASP A 698 -22.56 27.22 -12.06
CA ASP A 698 -23.01 28.11 -13.12
C ASP A 698 -24.01 29.16 -12.58
N ALA A 699 -24.35 30.14 -13.42
CA ALA A 699 -25.27 31.23 -13.07
C ALA A 699 -26.69 30.76 -12.71
N ASP A 700 -27.10 29.57 -13.18
CA ASP A 700 -28.37 28.93 -12.82
C ASP A 700 -28.33 28.19 -11.48
N GLY A 701 -27.16 28.16 -10.83
CA GLY A 701 -26.95 27.55 -9.53
C GLY A 701 -26.65 26.05 -9.56
N ILE A 702 -26.59 25.43 -10.74
CA ILE A 702 -26.25 24.01 -10.92
C ILE A 702 -24.73 23.87 -10.94
N LYS A 703 -24.21 22.83 -10.27
CA LYS A 703 -22.79 22.49 -10.36
C LYS A 703 -22.56 21.64 -11.61
N ARG A 704 -21.62 22.05 -12.46
CA ARG A 704 -21.23 21.33 -13.68
C ARG A 704 -19.74 21.05 -13.70
N LEU A 705 -19.35 20.04 -14.45
CA LEU A 705 -17.98 19.61 -14.61
C LEU A 705 -17.36 20.25 -15.86
N TYR A 706 -16.15 20.78 -15.69
CA TYR A 706 -15.35 21.42 -16.73
C TYR A 706 -13.98 20.78 -16.83
N GLY A 707 -13.39 20.73 -18.02
CA GLY A 707 -12.03 20.22 -18.25
C GLY A 707 -11.30 21.05 -19.29
N TYR A 708 -9.98 21.16 -19.15
CA TYR A 708 -9.15 21.83 -20.17
C TYR A 708 -8.98 20.93 -21.39
N VAL A 709 -9.23 21.49 -22.56
CA VAL A 709 -9.00 20.87 -23.86
C VAL A 709 -8.08 21.74 -24.70
N LEU A 710 -7.40 21.15 -25.68
CA LEU A 710 -6.58 21.90 -26.64
C LEU A 710 -7.48 22.73 -27.57
N ARG A 711 -7.00 23.94 -27.92
CA ARG A 711 -7.70 24.86 -28.86
C ARG A 711 -7.70 24.36 -30.30
#